data_AF-A0AAD1BJF6-F1
#
_entry.id   AF-A0AAD1BJF6-F1
#
_cell.length_a   1.000
_cell.length_b   1.000
_cell.length_c   1.000
_cell.angle_alpha   90.00
_cell.angle_beta   90.00
_cell.angle_gamma   90.00
#
_symmetry.space_group_name_H-M   'P 1'
#
loop_
_entity.id
_entity.type
_entity.pdbx_description
1 polymer ?
#
loop_
_entity_poly.entity_id
_entity_poly.type
_entity_poly.pdbx_seq_one_letter_code
_entity_poly.pdbx_strand_id
1 'polypeptide(L)'
;MKKLYAIVTALVLFSTVAKAQQTIRGWITDEQRSPIEYANVIALSVRDSSLVTGAVTDKAGAFQLSVSADTQVFLRVSGVGYERRNVSLPLAADTLQLKAEAKAMEGVTVTAQRPKMAIRNDALVTTIVGSSLAKAGSGNDVLKRIPLLTGKEGSYSVVGRGAAVIYINNRKITDATEIERLNSSDIKDVEVITNPGARYDATVSAVIRIHTVRKVGDGFGFDARTSAYYWENWDTYNQLNMYYRRNGLELTAGSAYELNNTYENQTSTNEVHAVDLWTNKWTSKSRFRNTHNNYTFSAAYEFNADHAIGARFFTNLLVGANYAYPNFSTDVLKNNMFYDHIESQIQNRSTAIPNKSLSSYYVGKVGKLNIDFNTDYYYGEETELLTATEQSANYENRTVTSAGTHANKFFATKLVLSHPLFGGNLSVGNENTFTNHEQSYINQEGIVANAASTIKERNNAFFFEYSRLTPIGQLMAGLRYEHVNSDYYDQGVYSTEHSRTYNQWFPSLTFATQIKKVGLQLSYSAKTSRPSYNQLGTNVRYVNRFTRQSGNPMLKPATLHNISLVSNWDILTFVVNYTQTHNKIMYWNEQEGVNENITTLRYRNFDNLPVLTLSLTAAPRIGVWSPQLTLFCQKQWFDIERLGSKFDLSKPIWGLQWNNSFEFKHDWTAEAFLQVNSKGITENTELIRSTSAFNFSVRKAFLNDRLSVTVGVNDLFNRSANQSLLYTNNLSIEIKQEFDSRDFYVTLRYKFNTARSKYKGTGAGQSERNRF
;
A
#
# COMPACT_ATOMS: atom_id res chain seq x y z
N MET A 1 10.96 -78.42 48.45
CA MET A 1 10.91 -77.18 49.26
C MET A 1 11.39 -75.90 48.51
N LYS A 2 11.24 -75.80 47.18
CA LYS A 2 11.65 -74.60 46.40
C LYS A 2 10.49 -73.81 45.76
N LYS A 3 9.24 -74.29 45.87
CA LYS A 3 8.04 -73.61 45.33
C LYS A 3 7.21 -72.83 46.36
N LEU A 4 7.51 -72.98 47.66
CA LEU A 4 6.79 -72.26 48.73
C LEU A 4 7.36 -70.86 48.98
N TYR A 5 8.64 -70.63 48.70
CA TYR A 5 9.28 -69.32 48.88
C TYR A 5 8.85 -68.29 47.83
N ALA A 6 8.57 -68.69 46.59
CA ALA A 6 8.16 -67.76 45.53
C ALA A 6 6.75 -67.16 45.74
N ILE A 7 5.86 -67.88 46.43
CA ILE A 7 4.48 -67.40 46.69
C ILE A 7 4.45 -66.48 47.92
N VAL A 8 5.32 -66.69 48.92
CA VAL A 8 5.44 -65.78 50.07
C VAL A 8 6.16 -64.47 49.70
N THR A 9 7.11 -64.50 48.76
CA THR A 9 7.77 -63.26 48.27
C THR A 9 6.86 -62.42 47.35
N ALA A 10 5.94 -63.04 46.62
CA ALA A 10 4.96 -62.31 45.79
C ALA A 10 3.82 -61.65 46.61
N LEU A 11 3.50 -62.18 47.79
CA LEU A 11 2.46 -61.64 48.69
C LEU A 11 2.95 -60.51 49.61
N VAL A 12 4.27 -60.36 49.80
CA VAL A 12 4.85 -59.24 50.58
C VAL A 12 5.13 -57.99 49.71
N LEU A 13 5.13 -58.13 48.37
CA LEU A 13 5.31 -57.00 47.44
C LEU A 13 4.00 -56.26 47.07
N PHE A 14 2.86 -56.65 47.66
CA PHE A 14 1.56 -56.00 47.49
C PHE A 14 1.06 -55.29 48.78
N SER A 15 1.96 -54.82 49.64
CA SER A 15 1.59 -53.84 50.66
C SER A 15 1.36 -52.48 49.99
N THR A 16 0.13 -52.25 49.53
CA THR A 16 -0.34 -50.91 49.16
C THR A 16 -0.21 -50.01 50.38
N VAL A 17 0.78 -49.12 50.37
CA VAL A 17 0.78 -47.96 51.26
C VAL A 17 -0.37 -47.09 50.80
N ALA A 18 -1.54 -47.25 51.44
CA ALA A 18 -2.62 -46.29 51.31
C ALA A 18 -2.10 -44.95 51.84
N LYS A 19 -1.55 -44.12 50.96
CA LYS A 19 -1.28 -42.72 51.30
C LYS A 19 -2.63 -42.09 51.56
N ALA A 20 -2.93 -41.78 52.82
CA ALA A 20 -4.10 -41.01 53.16
C ALA A 20 -4.05 -39.70 52.35
N GLN A 21 -5.01 -39.51 51.45
CA GLN A 21 -5.20 -38.25 50.77
C GLN A 21 -6.16 -37.42 51.61
N GLN A 22 -5.72 -36.22 51.99
CA GLN A 22 -6.60 -35.22 52.57
C GLN A 22 -7.36 -34.54 51.43
N THR A 23 -8.68 -34.55 51.51
CA THR A 23 -9.54 -33.80 50.58
C THR A 23 -9.88 -32.45 51.20
N ILE A 24 -9.57 -31.37 50.49
CA ILE A 24 -9.92 -30.00 50.86
C ILE A 24 -11.09 -29.57 49.99
N ARG A 25 -12.18 -29.12 50.61
CA ARG A 25 -13.40 -28.66 49.93
C ARG A 25 -13.79 -27.28 50.44
N GLY A 26 -14.46 -26.50 49.61
CA GLY A 26 -15.06 -25.23 50.00
C GLY A 26 -15.81 -24.56 48.86
N TRP A 27 -16.35 -23.39 49.14
CA TRP A 27 -17.05 -22.51 48.21
C TRP A 27 -16.34 -21.17 48.10
N ILE A 28 -16.43 -20.52 46.95
CA ILE A 28 -15.91 -19.17 46.74
C ILE A 28 -17.05 -18.24 46.34
N THR A 29 -17.17 -17.14 47.07
CA THR A 29 -18.22 -16.13 46.85
C THR A 29 -17.64 -14.73 46.79
N ASP A 30 -18.42 -13.79 46.25
CA ASP A 30 -18.13 -12.35 46.33
C ASP A 30 -18.57 -11.73 47.67
N GLU A 31 -18.38 -10.42 47.79
CA GLU A 31 -18.80 -9.61 48.96
C GLU A 31 -20.32 -9.66 49.21
N GLN A 32 -21.11 -9.95 48.18
CA GLN A 32 -22.58 -10.08 48.20
C GLN A 32 -23.04 -11.53 48.44
N ARG A 33 -22.12 -12.48 48.69
CA ARG A 33 -22.36 -13.93 48.84
C ARG A 33 -22.87 -14.61 47.56
N SER A 34 -22.67 -14.02 46.39
CA SER A 34 -22.92 -14.67 45.11
C SER A 34 -21.75 -15.62 44.79
N PRO A 35 -22.03 -16.83 44.26
CA PRO A 35 -20.98 -17.79 43.91
C PRO A 35 -20.10 -17.25 42.76
N ILE A 36 -18.79 -17.44 42.87
CA ILE A 36 -17.83 -17.09 41.82
C ILE A 36 -17.51 -18.35 41.02
N GLU A 37 -18.08 -18.47 39.83
CA GLU A 37 -17.78 -19.54 38.88
C GLU A 37 -16.39 -19.33 38.23
N TYR A 38 -15.71 -20.43 37.88
CA TYR A 38 -14.43 -20.45 37.19
C TYR A 38 -13.26 -19.76 37.93
N ALA A 39 -13.34 -19.60 39.25
CA ALA A 39 -12.21 -19.15 40.07
C ALA A 39 -11.16 -20.27 40.16
N ASN A 40 -9.89 -19.91 39.96
CA ASN A 40 -8.77 -20.83 40.13
C ASN A 40 -8.44 -20.96 41.63
N VAL A 41 -8.42 -22.20 42.13
CA VAL A 41 -7.99 -22.56 43.48
C VAL A 41 -6.78 -23.47 43.36
N ILE A 42 -5.61 -22.98 43.73
CA ILE A 42 -4.37 -23.77 43.67
C ILE A 42 -3.81 -24.00 45.07
N ALA A 43 -3.36 -25.23 45.33
CA ALA A 43 -2.63 -25.60 46.54
C ALA A 43 -1.13 -25.44 46.28
N LEU A 44 -0.47 -24.61 47.09
CA LEU A 44 0.95 -24.31 47.00
C LEU A 44 1.69 -24.82 48.22
N SER A 45 2.87 -25.40 48.02
CA SER A 45 3.78 -25.84 49.07
C SER A 45 4.15 -24.66 49.99
N VAL A 46 4.02 -24.84 51.31
CA VAL A 46 4.42 -23.82 52.30
C VAL A 46 5.94 -23.56 52.25
N ARG A 47 6.74 -24.53 51.79
CA ARG A 47 8.22 -24.45 51.79
C ARG A 47 8.76 -23.49 50.73
N ASP A 48 8.19 -23.50 49.53
CA ASP A 48 8.77 -22.84 48.35
C ASP A 48 7.72 -22.25 47.39
N SER A 49 6.44 -22.28 47.75
CA SER A 49 5.33 -21.86 46.89
C SER A 49 5.25 -22.58 45.54
N SER A 50 5.84 -23.78 45.42
CA SER A 50 5.66 -24.64 44.25
C SER A 50 4.22 -25.16 44.16
N LEU A 51 3.73 -25.34 42.92
CA LEU A 51 2.38 -25.85 42.66
C LEU A 51 2.29 -27.34 43.00
N VAL A 52 1.40 -27.69 43.94
CA VAL A 52 1.13 -29.07 44.31
C VAL A 52 -0.04 -29.62 43.49
N THR A 53 -1.17 -28.89 43.46
CA THR A 53 -2.36 -29.26 42.68
C THR A 53 -3.28 -28.04 42.52
N GLY A 54 -4.31 -28.13 41.68
CA GLY A 54 -5.27 -27.06 41.46
C GLY A 54 -6.62 -27.54 40.95
N ALA A 55 -7.64 -26.72 41.16
CA ALA A 55 -9.01 -26.94 40.75
C ALA A 55 -9.64 -25.60 40.34
N VAL A 56 -10.77 -25.70 39.66
CA VAL A 56 -11.57 -24.55 39.24
C VAL A 56 -12.95 -24.69 39.90
N THR A 57 -13.54 -23.57 40.32
CA THR A 57 -14.89 -23.61 40.91
C THR A 57 -15.97 -23.91 39.87
N ASP A 58 -16.99 -24.64 40.30
CA ASP A 58 -18.19 -24.89 39.49
C ASP A 58 -19.19 -23.71 39.52
N LYS A 59 -20.37 -23.91 38.90
CA LYS A 59 -21.48 -22.93 38.86
C LYS A 59 -22.00 -22.50 40.23
N ALA A 60 -21.83 -23.34 41.25
CA ALA A 60 -22.22 -23.04 42.63
C ALA A 60 -21.04 -22.43 43.43
N GLY A 61 -19.90 -22.18 42.79
CA GLY A 61 -18.69 -21.68 43.43
C GLY A 61 -17.92 -22.75 44.22
N ALA A 62 -18.29 -24.03 44.10
CA ALA A 62 -17.68 -25.11 44.87
C ALA A 62 -16.35 -25.58 44.26
N PHE A 63 -15.37 -25.91 45.10
CA PHE A 63 -14.11 -26.52 44.68
C PHE A 63 -13.77 -27.74 45.55
N GLN A 64 -13.01 -28.68 44.97
CA GLN A 64 -12.44 -29.82 45.66
C GLN A 64 -11.00 -30.06 45.19
N LEU A 65 -10.09 -30.25 46.14
CA LEU A 65 -8.68 -30.56 45.92
C LEU A 65 -8.28 -31.79 46.74
N SER A 66 -7.46 -32.67 46.16
CA SER A 66 -6.89 -33.82 46.88
C SER A 66 -5.39 -33.61 47.05
N VAL A 67 -4.91 -33.62 48.29
CA VAL A 67 -3.50 -33.41 48.68
C VAL A 67 -3.05 -34.59 49.52
N SER A 68 -1.78 -35.00 49.44
CA SER A 68 -1.25 -36.07 50.30
C SER A 68 -1.19 -35.59 51.76
N ALA A 69 -1.58 -36.42 52.73
CA ALA A 69 -1.67 -36.03 54.15
C ALA A 69 -0.36 -35.47 54.74
N ASP A 70 0.79 -35.86 54.20
CA ASP A 70 2.11 -35.40 54.66
C ASP A 70 2.56 -34.06 54.05
N THR A 71 1.75 -33.45 53.16
CA THR A 71 2.13 -32.24 52.42
C THR A 71 1.48 -31.00 53.02
N GLN A 72 2.29 -30.11 53.61
CA GLN A 72 1.82 -28.81 54.09
C GLN A 72 1.63 -27.83 52.93
N VAL A 73 0.39 -27.37 52.73
CA VAL A 73 0.02 -26.44 51.65
C VAL A 73 -0.82 -25.28 52.17
N PHE A 74 -0.79 -24.16 51.45
CA PHE A 74 -1.78 -23.09 51.55
C PHE A 74 -2.51 -22.95 50.20
N LEU A 75 -3.76 -22.48 50.23
CA LEU A 75 -4.52 -22.22 49.02
C LEU A 75 -4.26 -20.81 48.52
N ARG A 76 -4.16 -20.66 47.20
CA ARG A 76 -4.22 -19.37 46.52
C ARG A 76 -5.42 -19.38 45.60
N VAL A 77 -6.31 -18.43 45.83
CA VAL A 77 -7.56 -18.26 45.09
C VAL A 77 -7.46 -17.02 44.21
N SER A 78 -7.87 -17.14 42.96
CA SER A 78 -7.98 -16.01 42.03
C SER A 78 -9.16 -16.17 41.08
N GLY A 79 -10.01 -15.15 41.00
CA GLY A 79 -11.09 -15.03 40.02
C GLY A 79 -10.93 -13.77 39.16
N VAL A 80 -11.47 -13.77 37.95
CA VAL A 80 -11.44 -12.60 37.08
C VAL A 80 -12.25 -11.46 37.71
N GLY A 81 -11.63 -10.30 37.92
CA GLY A 81 -12.27 -9.14 38.56
C GLY A 81 -12.19 -9.11 40.09
N TYR A 82 -11.46 -10.03 40.71
CA TYR A 82 -11.33 -10.14 42.17
C TYR A 82 -9.87 -10.17 42.62
N GLU A 83 -9.60 -9.62 43.81
CA GLU A 83 -8.26 -9.65 44.41
C GLU A 83 -7.82 -11.09 44.72
N ARG A 84 -6.56 -11.40 44.42
CA ARG A 84 -5.98 -12.70 44.74
C ARG A 84 -5.81 -12.86 46.25
N ARG A 85 -6.28 -13.98 46.79
CA ARG A 85 -6.23 -14.26 48.23
C ARG A 85 -5.46 -15.55 48.51
N ASN A 86 -4.50 -15.49 49.44
CA ASN A 86 -3.86 -16.69 50.01
C ASN A 86 -4.58 -17.07 51.31
N VAL A 87 -4.84 -18.35 51.51
CA VAL A 87 -5.58 -18.89 52.65
C VAL A 87 -4.83 -20.09 53.22
N SER A 88 -4.46 -20.01 54.49
CA SER A 88 -3.83 -21.13 55.22
C SER A 88 -4.84 -22.22 55.54
N LEU A 89 -4.37 -23.46 55.68
CA LEU A 89 -5.18 -24.60 56.11
C LEU A 89 -4.97 -24.90 57.60
N PRO A 90 -5.96 -25.51 58.30
CA PRO A 90 -7.30 -25.84 57.80
C PRO A 90 -8.14 -24.59 57.52
N LEU A 91 -9.12 -24.70 56.63
CA LEU A 91 -10.01 -23.57 56.32
C LEU A 91 -10.77 -23.16 57.58
N ALA A 92 -10.70 -21.88 57.94
CA ALA A 92 -11.45 -21.34 59.08
C ALA A 92 -12.97 -21.34 58.84
N ALA A 93 -13.38 -21.30 57.57
CA ALA A 93 -14.75 -21.46 57.12
C ALA A 93 -14.75 -22.13 55.75
N ASP A 94 -15.76 -22.96 55.49
CA ASP A 94 -15.89 -23.66 54.20
C ASP A 94 -16.18 -22.70 53.04
N THR A 95 -16.53 -21.44 53.30
CA THR A 95 -16.76 -20.40 52.29
C THR A 95 -15.67 -19.33 52.33
N LEU A 96 -15.00 -19.11 51.20
CA LEU A 96 -13.95 -18.13 51.00
C LEU A 96 -14.48 -16.95 50.20
N GLN A 97 -14.54 -15.79 50.84
CA GLN A 97 -14.98 -14.56 50.20
C GLN A 97 -13.82 -13.87 49.46
N LEU A 98 -14.03 -13.48 48.20
CA LEU A 98 -13.12 -12.64 47.44
C LEU A 98 -13.66 -11.22 47.33
N LYS A 99 -12.75 -10.25 47.47
CA LYS A 99 -13.04 -8.83 47.30
C LYS A 99 -12.93 -8.44 45.83
N ALA A 100 -13.86 -7.63 45.32
CA ALA A 100 -13.78 -7.11 43.96
C ALA A 100 -12.53 -6.22 43.80
N GLU A 101 -11.73 -6.44 42.76
CA GLU A 101 -10.54 -5.62 42.49
C GLU A 101 -10.97 -4.33 41.77
N ALA A 102 -11.24 -3.28 42.56
CA ALA A 102 -11.51 -1.94 42.04
C ALA A 102 -10.21 -1.26 41.58
N LYS A 103 -9.68 -1.66 40.42
CA LYS A 103 -8.65 -0.87 39.74
C LYS A 103 -9.30 0.29 39.00
N ALA A 104 -9.32 1.46 39.61
CA ALA A 104 -9.27 2.71 38.85
C ALA A 104 -7.98 2.67 38.01
N MET A 105 -8.09 2.75 36.69
CA MET A 105 -6.92 2.88 35.83
C MET A 105 -6.27 4.23 36.11
N GLU A 106 -5.28 4.26 36.99
CA GLU A 106 -4.23 5.27 36.91
C GLU A 106 -3.74 5.28 35.49
N GLY A 107 -3.79 6.45 34.85
CA GLY A 107 -3.50 6.63 33.44
C GLY A 107 -2.19 5.94 33.09
N VAL A 108 -2.31 4.80 32.39
CA VAL A 108 -1.16 4.18 31.73
C VAL A 108 -0.72 5.19 30.71
N THR A 109 0.28 5.99 31.07
CA THR A 109 1.05 6.77 30.12
C THR A 109 1.77 5.72 29.28
N VAL A 110 1.15 5.30 28.17
CA VAL A 110 1.76 4.35 27.23
C VAL A 110 3.00 5.05 26.68
N THR A 111 4.16 4.75 27.25
CA THR A 111 5.45 5.08 26.67
C THR A 111 5.58 4.25 25.40
N ALA A 112 5.13 4.81 24.27
CA ALA A 112 5.03 4.11 23.01
C ALA A 112 6.41 3.58 22.59
N GLN A 113 6.61 2.27 22.46
CA GLN A 113 7.87 1.60 22.15
C GLN A 113 8.36 1.88 20.72
N ARG A 114 9.65 1.62 20.42
CA ARG A 114 10.14 1.71 19.03
C ARG A 114 9.33 0.79 18.11
N PRO A 115 9.02 1.18 16.86
CA PRO A 115 8.40 0.26 15.90
C PRO A 115 9.27 -0.99 15.76
N LYS A 116 8.71 -2.16 16.06
CA LYS A 116 9.43 -3.43 15.89
C LYS A 116 9.40 -3.80 14.42
N MET A 117 10.58 -3.90 13.81
CA MET A 117 10.77 -4.37 12.45
C MET A 117 11.25 -5.82 12.47
N ALA A 118 10.55 -6.69 11.76
CA ALA A 118 10.91 -8.10 11.66
C ALA A 118 10.52 -8.68 10.31
N ILE A 119 11.32 -9.62 9.80
CA ILE A 119 10.92 -10.43 8.66
C ILE A 119 9.94 -11.50 9.14
N ARG A 120 8.75 -11.55 8.52
CA ARG A 120 7.75 -12.59 8.75
C ARG A 120 7.29 -13.11 7.39
N ASN A 121 7.48 -14.40 7.14
CA ASN A 121 7.13 -15.05 5.87
C ASN A 121 7.78 -14.34 4.66
N ASP A 122 6.95 -13.75 3.79
CA ASP A 122 7.30 -13.01 2.58
C ASP A 122 7.48 -11.50 2.79
N ALA A 123 7.37 -10.98 4.03
CA ALA A 123 7.29 -9.55 4.27
C ALA A 123 8.25 -9.01 5.34
N LEU A 124 8.68 -7.76 5.15
CA LEU A 124 9.19 -6.92 6.22
C LEU A 124 8.01 -6.30 6.97
N VAL A 125 7.85 -6.62 8.25
CA VAL A 125 6.71 -6.19 9.07
C VAL A 125 7.15 -5.09 10.02
N THR A 126 6.45 -3.96 9.96
CA THR A 126 6.61 -2.84 10.89
C THR A 126 5.40 -2.78 11.81
N THR A 127 5.63 -3.02 13.10
CA THR A 127 4.57 -2.92 14.12
C THR A 127 4.28 -1.46 14.44
N ILE A 128 3.01 -1.03 14.29
CA ILE A 128 2.58 0.36 14.48
C ILE A 128 1.97 0.55 15.87
N VAL A 129 1.12 -0.38 16.31
CA VAL A 129 0.50 -0.32 17.64
C VAL A 129 1.54 -0.21 18.74
N GLY A 130 1.28 0.72 19.65
CA GLY A 130 2.14 0.97 20.79
C GLY A 130 3.46 1.62 20.39
N SER A 131 3.59 2.20 19.19
CA SER A 131 4.74 2.99 18.75
C SER A 131 4.37 4.44 18.42
N SER A 132 5.38 5.28 18.22
CA SER A 132 5.20 6.68 17.79
C SER A 132 4.36 6.81 16.52
N LEU A 133 4.50 5.83 15.61
CA LEU A 133 3.75 5.80 14.35
C LEU A 133 2.24 5.68 14.58
N ALA A 134 1.77 5.13 15.71
CA ALA A 134 0.33 5.10 16.00
C ALA A 134 -0.27 6.50 16.22
N LYS A 135 0.56 7.52 16.46
CA LYS A 135 0.14 8.92 16.68
C LYS A 135 0.38 9.82 15.45
N ALA A 136 0.79 9.25 14.32
CA ALA A 136 1.14 9.97 13.09
C ALA A 136 -0.02 10.77 12.46
N GLY A 137 -1.27 10.38 12.72
CA GLY A 137 -2.46 11.05 12.18
C GLY A 137 -3.22 10.15 11.20
N SER A 138 -2.77 10.10 9.95
CA SER A 138 -3.37 9.30 8.88
C SER A 138 -2.55 8.04 8.56
N GLY A 139 -3.11 7.15 7.73
CA GLY A 139 -2.37 6.03 7.17
C GLY A 139 -1.24 6.50 6.25
N ASN A 140 -1.40 7.63 5.56
CA ASN A 140 -0.36 8.18 4.69
C ASN A 140 0.84 8.68 5.52
N ASP A 141 0.57 9.27 6.68
CA ASP A 141 1.63 9.70 7.62
C ASP A 141 2.40 8.50 8.19
N VAL A 142 1.73 7.36 8.38
CA VAL A 142 2.40 6.10 8.73
C VAL A 142 3.24 5.58 7.58
N LEU A 143 2.67 5.45 6.37
CA LEU A 143 3.36 4.86 5.22
C LEU A 143 4.60 5.64 4.78
N LYS A 144 4.58 6.98 4.87
CA LYS A 144 5.76 7.84 4.61
C LYS A 144 6.96 7.51 5.51
N ARG A 145 6.74 6.80 6.61
CA ARG A 145 7.73 6.47 7.64
C ARG A 145 8.03 4.99 7.75
N ILE A 146 7.48 4.19 6.85
CA ILE A 146 7.89 2.80 6.69
C ILE A 146 9.12 2.79 5.79
N PRO A 147 10.21 2.13 6.20
CA PRO A 147 11.41 2.02 5.38
C PRO A 147 11.10 1.47 4.00
N LEU A 148 11.89 1.91 3.02
CA LEU A 148 11.76 1.54 1.60
C LEU A 148 10.50 2.09 0.94
N LEU A 149 9.59 2.77 1.64
CA LEU A 149 8.44 3.40 1.01
C LEU A 149 8.77 4.83 0.58
N THR A 150 8.45 5.13 -0.67
CA THR A 150 8.45 6.49 -1.22
C THR A 150 7.06 6.78 -1.78
N GLY A 151 6.61 8.02 -1.69
CA GLY A 151 5.31 8.40 -2.25
C GLY A 151 4.52 9.34 -1.35
N LYS A 152 3.36 9.75 -1.85
CA LYS A 152 2.43 10.66 -1.19
C LYS A 152 1.01 10.38 -1.65
N GLU A 153 0.03 10.85 -0.86
CA GLU A 153 -1.38 10.90 -1.26
C GLU A 153 -1.94 9.53 -1.71
N GLY A 154 -1.59 8.46 -0.98
CA GLY A 154 -2.08 7.11 -1.26
C GLY A 154 -1.43 6.38 -2.43
N SER A 155 -0.50 7.02 -3.16
CA SER A 155 0.37 6.37 -4.13
C SER A 155 1.75 6.13 -3.51
N TYR A 156 2.06 4.88 -3.20
CA TYR A 156 3.34 4.49 -2.63
C TYR A 156 4.07 3.50 -3.53
N SER A 157 5.37 3.70 -3.63
CA SER A 157 6.32 2.81 -4.27
C SER A 157 7.23 2.20 -3.23
N VAL A 158 7.71 0.99 -3.52
CA VAL A 158 8.82 0.39 -2.79
C VAL A 158 10.11 0.71 -3.56
N VAL A 159 11.09 1.29 -2.89
CA VAL A 159 12.40 1.66 -3.45
C VAL A 159 13.02 0.47 -4.17
N GLY A 160 13.33 0.66 -5.46
CA GLY A 160 13.87 -0.38 -6.36
C GLY A 160 12.86 -1.41 -6.88
N ARG A 161 11.58 -1.30 -6.51
CA ARG A 161 10.48 -2.17 -6.99
C ARG A 161 9.37 -1.42 -7.73
N GLY A 162 9.29 -0.10 -7.57
CA GLY A 162 8.27 0.73 -8.19
C GLY A 162 6.96 0.73 -7.39
N ALA A 163 5.86 1.12 -8.05
CA ALA A 163 4.56 1.28 -7.43
C ALA A 163 4.09 -0.01 -6.73
N ALA A 164 3.63 0.13 -5.48
CA ALA A 164 3.16 -0.97 -4.67
C ALA A 164 1.63 -1.06 -4.73
N VAL A 165 1.13 -2.29 -4.77
CA VAL A 165 -0.28 -2.56 -4.55
C VAL A 165 -0.57 -2.58 -3.05
N ILE A 166 -1.56 -1.81 -2.61
CA ILE A 166 -1.85 -1.63 -1.18
C ILE A 166 -3.14 -2.36 -0.79
N TYR A 167 -3.06 -3.14 0.29
CA TYR A 167 -4.19 -3.83 0.91
C TYR A 167 -4.44 -3.30 2.33
N ILE A 168 -5.70 -3.11 2.73
CA ILE A 168 -6.11 -2.85 4.11
C ILE A 168 -6.97 -4.04 4.57
N ASN A 169 -6.53 -4.78 5.58
CA ASN A 169 -7.18 -6.02 6.06
C ASN A 169 -7.43 -7.05 4.93
N ASN A 170 -6.41 -7.30 4.11
CA ASN A 170 -6.48 -8.15 2.90
C ASN A 170 -7.35 -7.60 1.76
N ARG A 171 -7.97 -6.43 1.91
CA ARG A 171 -8.71 -5.75 0.83
C ARG A 171 -7.83 -4.81 0.06
N LYS A 172 -7.66 -5.00 -1.25
CA LYS A 172 -6.96 -4.04 -2.10
C LYS A 172 -7.72 -2.71 -2.08
N ILE A 173 -7.00 -1.60 -1.95
CA ILE A 173 -7.63 -0.28 -2.07
C ILE A 173 -8.00 -0.01 -3.52
N THR A 174 -9.14 0.63 -3.75
CA THR A 174 -9.63 1.01 -5.08
C THR A 174 -9.41 2.48 -5.39
N ASP A 175 -8.96 3.23 -4.39
CA ASP A 175 -8.83 4.68 -4.42
C ASP A 175 -7.77 5.09 -3.38
N ALA A 176 -6.94 6.06 -3.73
CA ALA A 176 -5.78 6.46 -2.96
C ALA A 176 -6.18 7.11 -1.61
N THR A 177 -7.34 7.78 -1.56
CA THR A 177 -7.85 8.40 -0.33
C THR A 177 -8.15 7.39 0.76
N GLU A 178 -8.31 6.09 0.44
CA GLU A 178 -8.56 5.05 1.45
C GLU A 178 -7.49 4.96 2.53
N ILE A 179 -6.24 5.25 2.19
CA ILE A 179 -5.14 5.27 3.15
C ILE A 179 -5.17 6.54 3.99
N GLU A 180 -5.52 7.68 3.36
CA GLU A 180 -5.74 8.95 4.06
C GLU A 180 -6.88 8.83 5.08
N ARG A 181 -7.92 8.06 4.72
CA ARG A 181 -9.07 7.73 5.57
C ARG A 181 -8.68 6.91 6.79
N LEU A 182 -7.68 6.03 6.66
CA LEU A 182 -7.23 5.16 7.75
C LEU A 182 -6.53 5.98 8.84
N ASN A 183 -6.81 5.71 10.11
CA ASN A 183 -6.04 6.35 11.18
C ASN A 183 -4.83 5.53 11.56
N SER A 184 -3.74 6.21 11.89
CA SER A 184 -2.53 5.61 12.42
C SER A 184 -2.74 4.72 13.67
N SER A 185 -3.58 5.13 14.62
CA SER A 185 -3.91 4.39 15.85
C SER A 185 -4.81 3.18 15.60
N ASP A 186 -5.44 3.12 14.42
CA ASP A 186 -6.20 1.96 13.97
C ASP A 186 -5.32 0.94 13.22
N ILE A 187 -4.06 1.28 12.90
CA ILE A 187 -3.11 0.38 12.22
C ILE A 187 -2.37 -0.46 13.26
N LYS A 188 -2.48 -1.78 13.14
CA LYS A 188 -1.73 -2.78 13.91
C LYS A 188 -0.30 -2.89 13.43
N ASP A 189 -0.15 -3.24 12.16
CA ASP A 189 1.14 -3.46 11.50
C ASP A 189 1.03 -3.18 10.00
N VAL A 190 2.17 -2.80 9.41
CA VAL A 190 2.34 -2.64 7.96
C VAL A 190 3.36 -3.66 7.49
N GLU A 191 2.96 -4.53 6.57
CA GLU A 191 3.83 -5.47 5.86
C GLU A 191 4.25 -4.88 4.53
N VAL A 192 5.55 -4.86 4.24
CA VAL A 192 6.10 -4.53 2.93
C VAL A 192 6.66 -5.80 2.31
N ILE A 193 6.05 -6.23 1.22
CA ILE A 193 6.44 -7.39 0.42
C ILE A 193 7.12 -6.85 -0.82
N THR A 194 8.44 -6.96 -0.84
CA THR A 194 9.28 -6.51 -1.95
C THR A 194 9.28 -7.51 -3.11
N ASN A 195 8.80 -8.73 -2.88
CA ASN A 195 8.67 -9.75 -3.91
C ASN A 195 7.40 -10.60 -3.74
N PRO A 196 6.25 -10.14 -4.28
CA PRO A 196 4.98 -10.85 -4.15
C PRO A 196 4.97 -12.18 -4.92
N GLY A 197 4.54 -13.26 -4.28
CA GLY A 197 4.43 -14.60 -4.88
C GLY A 197 3.36 -14.75 -5.97
N ALA A 198 3.20 -15.97 -6.48
CA ALA A 198 2.36 -16.32 -7.65
C ALA A 198 0.86 -16.07 -7.46
N ARG A 199 0.36 -15.95 -6.22
CA ARG A 199 -1.03 -15.55 -5.94
C ARG A 199 -1.37 -14.13 -6.39
N TYR A 200 -0.35 -13.30 -6.58
CA TYR A 200 -0.49 -11.95 -7.08
C TYR A 200 -0.39 -11.92 -8.61
N ASP A 201 -1.09 -10.97 -9.22
CA ASP A 201 -0.97 -10.70 -10.65
C ASP A 201 0.49 -10.43 -11.05
N ALA A 202 0.88 -10.88 -12.25
CA ALA A 202 2.26 -10.80 -12.71
C ALA A 202 2.78 -9.36 -12.89
N THR A 203 1.89 -8.37 -12.94
CA THR A 203 2.23 -6.93 -12.94
C THR A 203 2.59 -6.36 -11.58
N VAL A 204 2.33 -7.10 -10.49
CA VAL A 204 2.53 -6.63 -9.13
C VAL A 204 3.97 -6.90 -8.67
N SER A 205 4.79 -5.85 -8.71
CA SER A 205 6.21 -5.89 -8.28
C SER A 205 6.41 -5.66 -6.78
N ALA A 206 5.45 -5.03 -6.09
CA ALA A 206 5.49 -4.81 -4.65
C ALA A 206 4.09 -4.81 -4.05
N VAL A 207 3.96 -5.24 -2.79
CA VAL A 207 2.70 -5.22 -2.04
C VAL A 207 2.91 -4.60 -0.66
N ILE A 208 2.02 -3.70 -0.26
CA ILE A 208 1.91 -3.20 1.11
C ILE A 208 0.63 -3.78 1.71
N ARG A 209 0.70 -4.47 2.85
CA ARG A 209 -0.49 -4.89 3.61
C ARG A 209 -0.57 -4.14 4.92
N ILE A 210 -1.68 -3.44 5.12
CA ILE A 210 -1.99 -2.73 6.35
C ILE A 210 -3.00 -3.57 7.13
N HIS A 211 -2.59 -4.07 8.28
CA HIS A 211 -3.49 -4.75 9.21
C HIS A 211 -3.96 -3.76 10.26
N THR A 212 -5.26 -3.79 10.57
CA THR A 212 -5.86 -2.88 11.57
C THR A 212 -6.11 -3.58 12.90
N VAL A 213 -6.17 -2.81 13.99
CA VAL A 213 -6.49 -3.32 15.33
C VAL A 213 -7.94 -3.76 15.42
N ARG A 214 -8.19 -4.93 16.02
CA ARG A 214 -9.56 -5.39 16.30
C ARG A 214 -10.11 -4.58 17.47
N LYS A 215 -10.94 -3.58 17.20
CA LYS A 215 -11.82 -2.96 18.20
C LYS A 215 -13.16 -3.67 18.17
N VAL A 216 -13.65 -4.09 19.34
CA VAL A 216 -14.97 -4.71 19.50
C VAL A 216 -15.95 -3.60 19.84
N GLY A 217 -16.86 -3.31 18.93
CA GLY A 217 -17.90 -2.30 19.13
C GLY A 217 -19.05 -2.60 18.19
N ASP A 218 -20.16 -3.09 18.76
CA ASP A 218 -21.45 -3.06 18.07
C ASP A 218 -22.03 -1.64 18.15
N GLY A 219 -23.00 -1.38 17.29
CA GLY A 219 -23.68 -0.09 17.18
C GLY A 219 -23.08 0.84 16.13
N PHE A 220 -23.43 2.11 16.26
CA PHE A 220 -23.05 3.16 15.34
C PHE A 220 -21.68 3.75 15.70
N GLY A 221 -20.89 4.09 14.69
CA GLY A 221 -19.64 4.84 14.83
C GLY A 221 -19.39 5.74 13.63
N PHE A 222 -18.53 6.73 13.81
CA PHE A 222 -18.10 7.61 12.73
C PHE A 222 -16.67 8.14 12.92
N ASP A 223 -16.10 8.62 11.83
CA ASP A 223 -14.81 9.28 11.74
C ASP A 223 -14.93 10.47 10.80
N ALA A 224 -14.86 11.67 11.38
CA ALA A 224 -14.96 12.94 10.66
C ALA A 224 -13.60 13.63 10.67
N ARG A 225 -13.17 14.10 9.51
CA ARG A 225 -11.90 14.81 9.34
C ARG A 225 -12.09 15.99 8.39
N THR A 226 -11.47 17.11 8.73
CA THR A 226 -11.27 18.24 7.82
C THR A 226 -9.83 18.70 7.89
N SER A 227 -9.26 18.97 6.73
CA SER A 227 -7.91 19.52 6.57
C SER A 227 -8.01 20.71 5.62
N ALA A 228 -7.41 21.83 6.01
CA ALA A 228 -7.28 23.02 5.19
C ALA A 228 -5.80 23.34 5.01
N TYR A 229 -5.41 23.60 3.78
CA TYR A 229 -4.04 23.93 3.38
C TYR A 229 -4.05 25.32 2.75
N TYR A 230 -3.02 26.10 3.02
CA TYR A 230 -2.90 27.46 2.50
C TYR A 230 -1.46 27.83 2.17
N TRP A 231 -1.30 28.38 0.97
CA TRP A 231 -0.12 29.16 0.58
C TRP A 231 -0.52 30.32 -0.35
N GLU A 232 -0.59 30.07 -1.65
CA GLU A 232 -1.07 31.01 -2.66
C GLU A 232 -2.58 30.83 -2.94
N ASN A 233 -3.11 29.67 -2.61
CA ASN A 233 -4.50 29.30 -2.75
C ASN A 233 -4.93 28.42 -1.55
N TRP A 234 -6.22 28.10 -1.50
CA TRP A 234 -6.79 27.22 -0.48
C TRP A 234 -7.05 25.84 -1.07
N ASP A 235 -6.55 24.81 -0.40
CA ASP A 235 -6.95 23.42 -0.63
C ASP A 235 -7.69 22.89 0.57
N THR A 236 -8.61 21.96 0.32
CA THR A 236 -9.38 21.35 1.40
C THR A 236 -9.59 19.88 1.16
N TYR A 237 -9.50 19.11 2.25
CA TYR A 237 -9.87 17.70 2.28
C TYR A 237 -10.85 17.47 3.42
N ASN A 238 -12.05 17.00 3.08
CA ASN A 238 -13.16 16.79 4.01
C ASN A 238 -13.64 15.36 3.90
N GLN A 239 -13.85 14.71 5.03
CA GLN A 239 -14.12 13.28 5.05
C GLN A 239 -15.08 12.92 6.17
N LEU A 240 -16.04 12.05 5.86
CA LEU A 240 -16.93 11.42 6.81
C LEU A 240 -17.02 9.93 6.50
N ASN A 241 -16.63 9.08 7.44
CA ASN A 241 -16.92 7.65 7.40
C ASN A 241 -17.90 7.30 8.52
N MET A 242 -18.90 6.49 8.21
CA MET A 242 -19.93 6.01 9.11
C MET A 242 -19.95 4.48 9.08
N TYR A 243 -20.21 3.89 10.24
CA TYR A 243 -20.21 2.45 10.43
C TYR A 243 -21.41 2.05 11.29
N TYR A 244 -22.07 0.96 10.94
CA TYR A 244 -23.08 0.30 11.78
C TYR A 244 -22.78 -1.20 11.86
N ARG A 245 -22.68 -1.74 13.08
CA ARG A 245 -22.35 -3.15 13.31
C ARG A 245 -23.34 -3.79 14.27
N ARG A 246 -23.83 -4.98 13.92
CA ARG A 246 -24.69 -5.78 14.81
C ARG A 246 -24.72 -7.23 14.36
N ASN A 247 -24.51 -8.20 15.26
CA ASN A 247 -24.76 -9.62 15.01
C ASN A 247 -24.17 -10.15 13.67
N GLY A 248 -22.86 -9.96 13.45
CA GLY A 248 -22.20 -10.38 12.21
C GLY A 248 -22.32 -9.39 11.04
N LEU A 249 -23.35 -8.54 11.01
CA LEU A 249 -23.51 -7.48 10.01
C LEU A 249 -22.53 -6.33 10.27
N GLU A 250 -22.01 -5.76 9.18
CA GLU A 250 -21.36 -4.46 9.10
C GLU A 250 -21.90 -3.72 7.86
N LEU A 251 -22.37 -2.49 8.07
CA LEU A 251 -22.66 -1.53 7.01
C LEU A 251 -21.67 -0.37 7.16
N THR A 252 -21.07 0.05 6.06
CA THR A 252 -20.22 1.25 6.06
C THR A 252 -20.62 2.18 4.92
N ALA A 253 -20.59 3.47 5.22
CA ALA A 253 -20.76 4.54 4.25
C ALA A 253 -19.60 5.53 4.42
N GLY A 254 -19.03 5.98 3.32
CA GLY A 254 -17.91 6.93 3.33
C GLY A 254 -18.10 7.99 2.27
N SER A 255 -17.78 9.23 2.62
CA SER A 255 -17.72 10.37 1.73
C SER A 255 -16.38 11.08 1.94
N ALA A 256 -15.69 11.41 0.84
CA ALA A 256 -14.52 12.28 0.87
C ALA A 256 -14.65 13.32 -0.24
N TYR A 257 -14.48 14.59 0.11
CA TYR A 257 -14.43 15.73 -0.80
C TYR A 257 -13.03 16.35 -0.74
N GLU A 258 -12.44 16.53 -1.91
CA GLU A 258 -11.13 17.13 -2.07
C GLU A 258 -11.21 18.26 -3.11
N LEU A 259 -10.67 19.42 -2.74
CA LEU A 259 -10.44 20.56 -3.63
C LEU A 259 -8.94 20.81 -3.64
N ASN A 260 -8.34 20.66 -4.81
CA ASN A 260 -6.93 20.95 -5.06
C ASN A 260 -6.81 22.04 -6.12
N ASN A 261 -6.20 23.14 -5.75
CA ASN A 261 -5.79 24.22 -6.61
C ASN A 261 -4.26 24.15 -6.70
N THR A 262 -3.74 24.03 -7.92
CA THR A 262 -2.29 23.90 -8.12
C THR A 262 -1.83 24.98 -9.07
N TYR A 263 -0.73 25.62 -8.70
CA TYR A 263 0.00 26.54 -9.55
C TYR A 263 1.32 25.91 -9.97
N GLU A 264 1.59 25.96 -11.27
CA GLU A 264 2.79 25.39 -11.84
C GLU A 264 3.45 26.39 -12.77
N ASN A 265 4.73 26.65 -12.50
CA ASN A 265 5.62 27.34 -13.41
C ASN A 265 6.55 26.32 -14.06
N GLN A 266 6.67 26.37 -15.37
CA GLN A 266 7.61 25.54 -16.10
C GLN A 266 8.44 26.38 -17.06
N THR A 267 9.73 26.08 -17.15
CA THR A 267 10.55 26.51 -18.28
C THR A 267 11.14 25.27 -18.94
N SER A 268 11.24 25.29 -20.26
CA SER A 268 11.78 24.18 -21.01
C SER A 268 12.56 24.64 -22.23
N THR A 269 13.64 23.92 -22.50
CA THR A 269 14.47 24.11 -23.69
C THR A 269 14.55 22.79 -24.41
N ASN A 270 13.97 22.72 -25.60
CA ASN A 270 14.04 21.57 -26.48
C ASN A 270 15.04 21.86 -27.59
N GLU A 271 16.11 21.07 -27.68
CA GLU A 271 17.10 21.14 -28.75
C GLU A 271 16.98 19.90 -29.63
N VAL A 272 16.91 20.11 -30.95
CA VAL A 272 16.81 19.05 -31.95
C VAL A 272 17.90 19.25 -32.98
N HIS A 273 18.82 18.28 -33.07
CA HIS A 273 19.92 18.25 -34.02
C HIS A 273 19.50 17.47 -35.28
N ALA A 274 18.90 18.18 -36.23
CA ALA A 274 18.54 17.64 -37.54
C ALA A 274 19.60 18.06 -38.57
N VAL A 275 19.18 18.31 -39.82
CA VAL A 275 19.96 19.11 -40.78
C VAL A 275 20.28 20.49 -40.19
N ASP A 276 19.31 21.10 -39.53
CA ASP A 276 19.45 22.35 -38.77
C ASP A 276 19.33 22.09 -37.26
N LEU A 277 19.94 22.97 -36.45
CA LEU A 277 19.70 23.01 -35.01
C LEU A 277 18.40 23.79 -34.75
N TRP A 278 17.39 23.10 -34.27
CA TRP A 278 16.16 23.73 -33.78
C TRP A 278 16.19 23.84 -32.28
N THR A 279 15.90 25.03 -31.75
CA THR A 279 15.79 25.27 -30.31
C THR A 279 14.44 25.89 -30.01
N ASN A 280 13.59 25.19 -29.26
CA ASN A 280 12.33 25.73 -28.75
C ASN A 280 12.50 26.02 -27.25
N LYS A 281 12.46 27.29 -26.88
CA LYS A 281 12.48 27.73 -25.48
C LYS A 281 11.10 28.18 -25.11
N TRP A 282 10.46 27.52 -24.17
CA TRP A 282 9.15 27.93 -23.71
C TRP A 282 9.07 28.10 -22.21
N THR A 283 8.24 29.06 -21.80
CA THR A 283 7.85 29.28 -20.41
C THR A 283 6.35 29.04 -20.31
N SER A 284 5.91 28.44 -19.21
CA SER A 284 4.50 28.23 -18.95
C SER A 284 4.10 28.58 -17.54
N LYS A 285 2.88 29.10 -17.43
CA LYS A 285 2.16 29.33 -16.19
C LYS A 285 0.83 28.61 -16.28
N SER A 286 0.67 27.62 -15.43
CA SER A 286 -0.49 26.73 -15.43
C SER A 286 -1.24 26.84 -14.11
N ARG A 287 -2.56 26.86 -14.23
CA ARG A 287 -3.48 26.79 -13.10
C ARG A 287 -4.37 25.57 -13.26
N PHE A 288 -4.42 24.77 -12.22
CA PHE A 288 -5.28 23.60 -12.15
C PHE A 288 -6.27 23.78 -11.01
N ARG A 289 -7.52 23.37 -11.27
CA ARG A 289 -8.54 23.25 -10.23
C ARG A 289 -9.21 21.90 -10.39
N ASN A 290 -9.00 21.04 -9.40
CA ASN A 290 -9.52 19.69 -9.38
C ASN A 290 -10.44 19.50 -8.18
N THR A 291 -11.60 18.88 -8.43
CA THR A 291 -12.54 18.50 -7.39
C THR A 291 -12.84 17.02 -7.46
N HIS A 292 -12.74 16.33 -6.34
CA HIS A 292 -13.03 14.89 -6.27
C HIS A 292 -14.03 14.63 -5.15
N ASN A 293 -15.15 13.95 -5.45
CA ASN A 293 -16.05 13.44 -4.42
C ASN A 293 -16.12 11.93 -4.51
N ASN A 294 -15.57 11.26 -3.52
CA ASN A 294 -15.57 9.80 -3.43
C ASN A 294 -16.66 9.33 -2.49
N TYR A 295 -17.56 8.50 -2.99
CA TYR A 295 -18.57 7.82 -2.20
C TYR A 295 -18.29 6.33 -2.16
N THR A 296 -18.43 5.75 -0.97
CA THR A 296 -18.24 4.32 -0.75
C THR A 296 -19.38 3.79 0.09
N PHE A 297 -20.01 2.71 -0.36
CA PHE A 297 -20.98 1.96 0.43
C PHE A 297 -20.54 0.51 0.46
N SER A 298 -20.54 -0.13 1.63
CA SER A 298 -20.29 -1.56 1.69
C SER A 298 -21.11 -2.24 2.77
N ALA A 299 -21.41 -3.50 2.51
CA ALA A 299 -22.07 -4.40 3.43
C ALA A 299 -21.24 -5.67 3.53
N ALA A 300 -21.01 -6.13 4.76
CA ALA A 300 -20.37 -7.39 5.04
C ALA A 300 -21.19 -8.14 6.09
N TYR A 301 -21.32 -9.45 5.93
CA TYR A 301 -22.00 -10.32 6.87
C TYR A 301 -21.11 -11.52 7.18
N GLU A 302 -20.72 -11.64 8.45
CA GLU A 302 -20.07 -12.83 8.98
C GLU A 302 -21.14 -13.77 9.52
N PHE A 303 -21.38 -14.89 8.84
CA PHE A 303 -22.32 -15.91 9.31
C PHE A 303 -21.78 -16.59 10.58
N ASN A 304 -20.46 -16.83 10.60
CA ASN A 304 -19.72 -17.36 11.73
C ASN A 304 -18.21 -17.05 11.52
N ALA A 305 -17.34 -17.66 12.34
CA ALA A 305 -15.90 -17.44 12.25
C ALA A 305 -15.27 -17.88 10.91
N ASP A 306 -15.91 -18.85 10.22
CA ASP A 306 -15.37 -19.51 9.04
C ASP A 306 -15.98 -18.97 7.73
N HIS A 307 -17.16 -18.36 7.76
CA HIS A 307 -17.89 -17.92 6.57
C HIS A 307 -18.29 -16.45 6.62
N ALA A 308 -17.93 -15.71 5.58
CA ALA A 308 -18.30 -14.32 5.39
C ALA A 308 -18.59 -14.00 3.91
N ILE A 309 -19.54 -13.11 3.70
CA ILE A 309 -19.86 -12.53 2.39
C ILE A 309 -19.88 -11.01 2.50
N GLY A 310 -19.62 -10.32 1.40
CA GLY A 310 -19.88 -8.90 1.35
C GLY A 310 -19.80 -8.32 -0.04
N ALA A 311 -20.25 -7.08 -0.14
CA ALA A 311 -20.22 -6.28 -1.36
C ALA A 311 -19.85 -4.84 -1.05
N ARG A 312 -19.25 -4.17 -2.02
CA ARG A 312 -18.85 -2.78 -1.95
C ARG A 312 -19.13 -2.09 -3.27
N PHE A 313 -19.78 -0.95 -3.18
CA PHE A 313 -19.94 -0.01 -4.26
C PHE A 313 -19.05 1.21 -4.00
N PHE A 314 -18.30 1.63 -5.00
CA PHE A 314 -17.53 2.87 -4.98
C PHE A 314 -17.88 3.67 -6.23
N THR A 315 -18.00 4.98 -6.04
CA THR A 315 -18.13 5.91 -7.15
C THR A 315 -17.43 7.23 -6.86
N ASN A 316 -16.83 7.81 -7.88
CA ASN A 316 -16.35 9.19 -7.84
C ASN A 316 -17.33 10.06 -8.61
N LEU A 317 -17.94 11.04 -7.96
CA LEU A 317 -18.79 12.04 -8.59
C LEU A 317 -17.99 13.34 -8.68
N LEU A 318 -17.81 13.84 -9.90
CA LEU A 318 -17.27 15.17 -10.08
C LEU A 318 -18.39 16.19 -9.79
N VAL A 319 -18.16 17.14 -8.88
CA VAL A 319 -19.07 18.28 -8.67
C VAL A 319 -18.54 19.43 -9.51
N GLY A 320 -18.99 19.53 -10.76
CA GLY A 320 -18.55 20.54 -11.73
C GLY A 320 -17.70 19.95 -12.86
N ALA A 321 -16.55 20.56 -13.14
CA ALA A 321 -15.55 20.08 -14.09
C ALA A 321 -14.15 20.32 -13.51
N ASN A 322 -13.18 19.50 -13.92
CA ASN A 322 -11.77 19.77 -13.65
C ASN A 322 -11.26 20.70 -14.76
N TYR A 323 -10.43 21.65 -14.37
CA TYR A 323 -9.94 22.68 -15.29
C TYR A 323 -8.43 22.77 -15.25
N ALA A 324 -7.83 22.88 -16.44
CA ALA A 324 -6.43 23.22 -16.62
C ALA A 324 -6.31 24.38 -17.61
N TYR A 325 -5.57 25.42 -17.22
CA TYR A 325 -5.33 26.62 -18.03
C TYR A 325 -3.84 26.88 -18.21
N PRO A 326 -3.08 26.05 -18.94
CA PRO A 326 -1.68 26.32 -19.20
C PRO A 326 -1.55 27.35 -20.33
N ASN A 327 -0.75 28.38 -20.05
CA ASN A 327 -0.35 29.38 -21.04
C ASN A 327 1.13 29.19 -21.34
N PHE A 328 1.53 29.30 -22.60
CA PHE A 328 2.89 29.06 -23.07
C PHE A 328 3.37 30.26 -23.88
N SER A 329 4.56 30.75 -23.56
CA SER A 329 5.29 31.71 -24.38
C SER A 329 6.54 31.02 -24.90
N THR A 330 6.67 30.89 -26.23
CA THR A 330 7.68 30.05 -26.89
C THR A 330 8.49 30.84 -27.90
N ASP A 331 9.80 30.90 -27.70
CA ASP A 331 10.76 31.33 -28.71
C ASP A 331 11.28 30.13 -29.49
N VAL A 332 11.21 30.23 -30.81
CA VAL A 332 11.71 29.21 -31.74
C VAL A 332 12.94 29.78 -32.43
N LEU A 333 14.04 29.06 -32.36
CA LEU A 333 15.28 29.40 -33.02
C LEU A 333 15.66 28.32 -34.02
N LYS A 334 16.18 28.75 -35.16
CA LYS A 334 16.78 27.91 -36.19
C LYS A 334 18.24 28.31 -36.35
N ASN A 335 19.18 27.39 -36.08
CA ASN A 335 20.61 27.63 -36.05
C ASN A 335 20.98 28.87 -35.20
N ASN A 336 20.37 28.98 -34.01
CA ASN A 336 20.50 30.10 -33.08
C ASN A 336 19.99 31.47 -33.61
N MET A 337 19.35 31.50 -34.77
CA MET A 337 18.66 32.70 -35.27
C MET A 337 17.17 32.62 -34.91
N PHE A 338 16.59 33.76 -34.55
CA PHE A 338 15.16 33.87 -34.27
C PHE A 338 14.34 33.40 -35.48
N TYR A 339 13.42 32.48 -35.25
CA TYR A 339 12.56 31.91 -36.28
C TYR A 339 11.09 32.28 -36.07
N ASP A 340 10.60 32.23 -34.83
CA ASP A 340 9.23 32.61 -34.48
C ASP A 340 9.10 32.89 -32.98
N HIS A 341 8.06 33.64 -32.61
CA HIS A 341 7.58 33.77 -31.25
C HIS A 341 6.12 33.34 -31.22
N ILE A 342 5.78 32.44 -30.31
CA ILE A 342 4.46 31.82 -30.22
C ILE A 342 3.89 31.95 -28.82
N GLU A 343 2.73 32.59 -28.71
CA GLU A 343 1.91 32.59 -27.51
C GLU A 343 0.78 31.58 -27.67
N SER A 344 0.71 30.58 -26.78
CA SER A 344 -0.33 29.56 -26.80
C SER A 344 -1.11 29.54 -25.48
N GLN A 345 -2.43 29.45 -25.59
CA GLN A 345 -3.31 29.23 -24.44
C GLN A 345 -4.07 27.93 -24.67
N ILE A 346 -4.01 27.02 -23.70
CA ILE A 346 -4.81 25.80 -23.71
C ILE A 346 -5.87 25.92 -22.63
N GLN A 347 -7.10 25.58 -22.99
CA GLN A 347 -8.20 25.39 -22.06
C GLN A 347 -8.59 23.92 -22.14
N ASN A 348 -8.29 23.17 -21.08
CA ASN A 348 -8.76 21.80 -20.95
C ASN A 348 -9.84 21.74 -19.87
N ARG A 349 -10.99 21.20 -20.26
CA ARG A 349 -12.10 20.87 -19.39
C ARG A 349 -12.34 19.36 -19.47
N SER A 350 -12.14 18.67 -18.35
CA SER A 350 -12.51 17.26 -18.21
C SER A 350 -13.81 17.14 -17.41
N THR A 351 -14.74 16.35 -17.94
CA THR A 351 -15.97 15.92 -17.24
C THR A 351 -16.08 14.41 -17.29
N ALA A 352 -16.26 13.78 -16.13
CA ALA A 352 -16.46 12.34 -16.03
C ALA A 352 -17.92 12.03 -15.68
N ILE A 353 -18.54 11.11 -16.41
CA ILE A 353 -19.69 10.36 -15.86
C ILE A 353 -19.10 9.49 -14.75
N PRO A 354 -19.68 9.48 -13.55
CA PRO A 354 -19.07 8.86 -12.37
C PRO A 354 -18.54 7.46 -12.65
N ASN A 355 -17.24 7.24 -12.42
CA ASN A 355 -16.68 5.89 -12.41
C ASN A 355 -17.43 5.08 -11.37
N LYS A 356 -17.86 3.87 -11.73
CA LYS A 356 -18.63 2.95 -10.88
C LYS A 356 -17.85 1.66 -10.76
N SER A 357 -17.58 1.26 -9.53
CA SER A 357 -17.03 -0.07 -9.25
C SER A 357 -17.88 -0.82 -8.25
N LEU A 358 -18.19 -2.07 -8.58
CA LEU A 358 -18.87 -3.01 -7.71
C LEU A 358 -17.94 -4.19 -7.45
N SER A 359 -17.61 -4.42 -6.19
CA SER A 359 -16.82 -5.56 -5.73
C SER A 359 -17.69 -6.45 -4.86
N SER A 360 -17.57 -7.76 -4.99
CA SER A 360 -18.20 -8.71 -4.05
C SER A 360 -17.30 -9.90 -3.78
N TYR A 361 -17.47 -10.51 -2.62
CA TYR A 361 -16.61 -11.59 -2.20
C TYR A 361 -17.33 -12.62 -1.33
N TYR A 362 -16.78 -13.82 -1.32
CA TYR A 362 -17.05 -14.87 -0.34
C TYR A 362 -15.72 -15.43 0.18
N VAL A 363 -15.57 -15.44 1.50
CA VAL A 363 -14.45 -16.10 2.19
C VAL A 363 -15.04 -17.16 3.10
N GLY A 364 -14.61 -18.40 2.92
CA GLY A 364 -15.16 -19.58 3.58
C GLY A 364 -14.08 -20.57 3.99
N LYS A 365 -14.35 -21.38 5.01
CA LYS A 365 -13.52 -22.54 5.35
C LYS A 365 -14.39 -23.79 5.46
N VAL A 366 -14.05 -24.82 4.67
CA VAL A 366 -14.72 -26.13 4.68
C VAL A 366 -13.70 -27.18 5.08
N GLY A 367 -13.80 -27.68 6.32
CA GLY A 367 -12.78 -28.55 6.90
C GLY A 367 -11.43 -27.85 7.00
N LYS A 368 -10.43 -28.31 6.24
CA LYS A 368 -9.09 -27.69 6.14
C LYS A 368 -8.91 -26.82 4.89
N LEU A 369 -9.89 -26.80 3.99
CA LEU A 369 -9.87 -26.02 2.77
C LEU A 369 -10.36 -24.60 3.05
N ASN A 370 -9.54 -23.61 2.73
CA ASN A 370 -9.94 -22.21 2.72
C ASN A 370 -10.30 -21.81 1.28
N ILE A 371 -11.37 -21.05 1.15
CA ILE A 371 -11.93 -20.56 -0.12
C ILE A 371 -11.96 -19.04 -0.05
N ASP A 372 -11.34 -18.38 -1.01
CA ASP A 372 -11.39 -16.92 -1.20
C ASP A 372 -11.82 -16.65 -2.64
N PHE A 373 -13.05 -16.20 -2.81
CA PHE A 373 -13.65 -15.89 -4.10
C PHE A 373 -14.02 -14.41 -4.17
N ASN A 374 -13.60 -13.73 -5.24
CA ASN A 374 -13.84 -12.31 -5.46
C ASN A 374 -14.31 -12.09 -6.90
N THR A 375 -15.19 -11.11 -7.07
CA THR A 375 -15.59 -10.60 -8.38
C THR A 375 -15.72 -9.09 -8.36
N ASP A 376 -15.28 -8.47 -9.45
CA ASP A 376 -15.24 -7.04 -9.62
C ASP A 376 -15.78 -6.64 -10.98
N TYR A 377 -16.60 -5.60 -10.99
CA TYR A 377 -17.07 -4.92 -12.18
C TYR A 377 -16.70 -3.44 -12.10
N TYR A 378 -16.26 -2.88 -13.21
CA TYR A 378 -15.95 -1.47 -13.34
C TYR A 378 -16.49 -0.92 -14.64
N TYR A 379 -17.01 0.30 -14.56
CA TYR A 379 -17.29 1.15 -15.70
C TYR A 379 -16.83 2.57 -15.37
N GLY A 380 -16.09 3.18 -16.29
CA GLY A 380 -15.70 4.58 -16.20
C GLY A 380 -15.70 5.20 -17.58
N GLU A 381 -16.09 6.47 -17.65
CA GLU A 381 -16.10 7.24 -18.89
C GLU A 381 -15.66 8.66 -18.61
N GLU A 382 -14.62 9.08 -19.31
CA GLU A 382 -14.08 10.43 -19.24
C GLU A 382 -14.22 11.11 -20.60
N THR A 383 -14.73 12.34 -20.56
CA THR A 383 -14.78 13.22 -21.74
C THR A 383 -13.84 14.39 -21.52
N GLU A 384 -12.98 14.64 -22.49
CA GLU A 384 -12.05 15.77 -22.49
C GLU A 384 -12.44 16.72 -23.61
N LEU A 385 -12.58 17.99 -23.30
CA LEU A 385 -12.64 19.05 -24.30
C LEU A 385 -11.40 19.93 -24.13
N LEU A 386 -10.60 20.00 -25.18
CA LEU A 386 -9.39 20.79 -25.23
C LEU A 386 -9.48 21.81 -26.36
N THR A 387 -9.22 23.07 -26.04
CA THR A 387 -9.05 24.14 -27.04
C THR A 387 -7.67 24.74 -26.87
N ALA A 388 -6.85 24.65 -27.92
CA ALA A 388 -5.54 25.28 -27.97
C ALA A 388 -5.57 26.43 -28.98
N THR A 389 -5.36 27.65 -28.50
CA THR A 389 -5.22 28.85 -29.34
C THR A 389 -3.76 29.25 -29.40
N GLU A 390 -3.25 29.47 -30.60
CA GLU A 390 -1.85 29.75 -30.89
C GLU A 390 -1.76 31.05 -31.70
N GLN A 391 -0.99 32.02 -31.19
CA GLN A 391 -0.67 33.27 -31.86
C GLN A 391 0.81 33.27 -32.24
N SER A 392 1.11 33.48 -33.50
CA SER A 392 2.48 33.45 -34.04
C SER A 392 2.88 34.82 -34.56
N ALA A 393 4.12 35.21 -34.32
CA ALA A 393 4.65 36.47 -34.83
C ALA A 393 4.90 36.43 -36.35
N ASN A 394 5.31 35.28 -36.88
CA ASN A 394 5.74 35.14 -38.28
C ASN A 394 4.79 34.33 -39.16
N TYR A 395 3.76 33.69 -38.60
CA TYR A 395 2.81 32.86 -39.35
C TYR A 395 1.37 33.07 -38.87
N GLU A 396 0.42 32.47 -39.58
CA GLU A 396 -0.99 32.53 -39.21
C GLU A 396 -1.26 31.93 -37.83
N ASN A 397 -2.20 32.58 -37.13
CA ASN A 397 -2.74 32.11 -35.86
C ASN A 397 -3.57 30.85 -36.09
N ARG A 398 -3.60 29.97 -35.08
CA ARG A 398 -4.34 28.71 -35.15
C ARG A 398 -5.19 28.54 -33.91
N THR A 399 -6.37 27.95 -34.10
CA THR A 399 -7.17 27.41 -33.01
C THR A 399 -7.41 25.94 -33.32
N VAL A 400 -7.15 25.07 -32.34
CA VAL A 400 -7.29 23.62 -32.46
C VAL A 400 -8.21 23.16 -31.35
N THR A 401 -9.39 22.68 -31.73
CA THR A 401 -10.41 22.17 -30.82
C THR A 401 -10.46 20.66 -30.94
N SER A 402 -10.27 19.97 -29.83
CA SER A 402 -10.37 18.51 -29.79
C SER A 402 -11.29 18.02 -28.69
N ALA A 403 -12.11 17.02 -29.03
CA ALA A 403 -12.95 16.30 -28.10
C ALA A 403 -12.47 14.84 -28.02
N GLY A 404 -12.14 14.41 -26.80
CA GLY A 404 -11.76 13.05 -26.48
C GLY A 404 -12.83 12.35 -25.66
N THR A 405 -13.04 11.05 -25.88
CA THR A 405 -13.83 10.19 -25.00
C THR A 405 -13.04 8.92 -24.73
N HIS A 406 -12.93 8.54 -23.46
CA HIS A 406 -12.26 7.32 -23.01
C HIS A 406 -13.24 6.53 -22.14
N ALA A 407 -13.69 5.38 -22.63
CA ALA A 407 -14.61 4.50 -21.93
C ALA A 407 -13.91 3.18 -21.58
N ASN A 408 -13.97 2.83 -20.29
CA ASN A 408 -13.29 1.69 -19.70
C ASN A 408 -14.30 0.79 -19.02
N LYS A 409 -14.36 -0.49 -19.43
CA LYS A 409 -15.20 -1.52 -18.82
C LYS A 409 -14.35 -2.73 -18.51
N PHE A 410 -14.45 -3.27 -17.29
CA PHE A 410 -13.95 -4.63 -17.05
C PHE A 410 -14.83 -5.43 -16.11
N PHE A 411 -14.72 -6.74 -16.25
CA PHE A 411 -15.24 -7.73 -15.34
C PHE A 411 -14.12 -8.71 -14.98
N ALA A 412 -13.95 -8.98 -13.68
CA ALA A 412 -12.92 -9.88 -13.20
C ALA A 412 -13.43 -10.83 -12.13
N THR A 413 -12.79 -11.99 -12.07
CA THR A 413 -13.03 -13.02 -11.05
C THR A 413 -11.71 -13.57 -10.55
N LYS A 414 -11.66 -13.90 -9.26
CA LYS A 414 -10.49 -14.51 -8.64
C LYS A 414 -10.93 -15.56 -7.63
N LEU A 415 -10.43 -16.79 -7.79
CA LEU A 415 -10.63 -17.89 -6.86
C LEU A 415 -9.29 -18.35 -6.32
N VAL A 416 -9.16 -18.42 -5.00
CA VAL A 416 -8.00 -18.99 -4.31
C VAL A 416 -8.49 -20.09 -3.37
N LEU A 417 -7.91 -21.27 -3.52
CA LEU A 417 -8.14 -22.43 -2.68
C LEU A 417 -6.85 -22.74 -1.93
N SER A 418 -6.87 -22.71 -0.59
CA SER A 418 -5.70 -22.99 0.24
C SER A 418 -5.93 -24.17 1.17
N HIS A 419 -5.03 -25.16 1.16
CA HIS A 419 -5.12 -26.36 1.97
C HIS A 419 -3.76 -26.73 2.61
N PRO A 420 -3.71 -27.00 3.93
CA PRO A 420 -2.52 -27.54 4.59
C PRO A 420 -2.14 -28.92 4.03
N LEU A 421 -0.93 -29.07 3.49
CA LEU A 421 -0.44 -30.30 2.86
C LEU A 421 1.04 -30.51 3.18
N PHE A 422 1.44 -31.73 3.55
CA PHE A 422 2.84 -32.12 3.85
C PHE A 422 3.62 -31.18 4.79
N GLY A 423 2.94 -30.65 5.82
CA GLY A 423 3.53 -29.71 6.79
C GLY A 423 3.74 -28.29 6.24
N GLY A 424 3.29 -28.01 5.01
CA GLY A 424 3.16 -26.69 4.44
C GLY A 424 1.70 -26.32 4.15
N ASN A 425 1.52 -25.24 3.42
CA ASN A 425 0.25 -24.77 2.92
C ASN A 425 0.32 -24.63 1.40
N LEU A 426 -0.54 -25.35 0.71
CA LEU A 426 -0.69 -25.33 -0.74
C LEU A 426 -1.82 -24.37 -1.09
N SER A 427 -1.57 -23.41 -1.98
CA SER A 427 -2.60 -22.55 -2.58
C SER A 427 -2.63 -22.74 -4.08
N VAL A 428 -3.81 -22.96 -4.63
CA VAL A 428 -4.06 -23.00 -6.08
C VAL A 428 -5.15 -22.00 -6.40
N GLY A 429 -5.07 -21.38 -7.56
CA GLY A 429 -6.09 -20.42 -7.92
C GLY A 429 -6.10 -20.03 -9.39
N ASN A 430 -7.15 -19.30 -9.72
CA ASN A 430 -7.40 -18.78 -11.05
C ASN A 430 -7.87 -17.33 -10.95
N GLU A 431 -7.47 -16.53 -11.92
CA GLU A 431 -7.88 -15.14 -12.06
C GLU A 431 -8.19 -14.86 -13.53
N ASN A 432 -9.41 -14.40 -13.81
CA ASN A 432 -9.84 -14.07 -15.16
C ASN A 432 -10.25 -12.61 -15.22
N THR A 433 -9.88 -11.93 -16.30
CA THR A 433 -10.27 -10.54 -16.55
C THR A 433 -10.72 -10.38 -18.01
N PHE A 434 -11.84 -9.68 -18.19
CA PHE A 434 -12.41 -9.31 -19.48
C PHE A 434 -12.52 -7.80 -19.54
N THR A 435 -11.89 -7.20 -20.53
CA THR A 435 -11.75 -5.74 -20.62
C THR A 435 -12.18 -5.25 -21.97
N ASN A 436 -12.87 -4.12 -21.97
CA ASN A 436 -13.17 -3.35 -23.16
C ASN A 436 -12.77 -1.89 -22.90
N HIS A 437 -11.77 -1.44 -23.65
CA HIS A 437 -11.33 -0.06 -23.67
C HIS A 437 -11.70 0.55 -25.02
N GLU A 438 -12.45 1.63 -25.00
CA GLU A 438 -12.84 2.39 -26.18
C GLU A 438 -12.31 3.82 -26.03
N GLN A 439 -11.64 4.31 -27.06
CA GLN A 439 -11.22 5.70 -27.12
C GLN A 439 -11.58 6.31 -28.46
N SER A 440 -11.97 7.58 -28.44
CA SER A 440 -12.19 8.38 -29.63
C SER A 440 -11.62 9.78 -29.44
N TYR A 441 -11.03 10.31 -30.50
CA TYR A 441 -10.47 11.64 -30.58
C TYR A 441 -10.94 12.29 -31.87
N ILE A 442 -11.58 13.46 -31.73
CA ILE A 442 -12.08 14.25 -32.85
C ILE A 442 -11.42 15.62 -32.79
N ASN A 443 -10.76 16.03 -33.86
CA ASN A 443 -10.31 17.40 -34.06
C ASN A 443 -11.22 18.12 -35.06
N GLN A 444 -11.86 19.21 -34.65
CA GLN A 444 -12.91 19.86 -35.43
C GLN A 444 -12.37 20.52 -36.70
N GLU A 445 -11.16 21.06 -36.65
CA GLU A 445 -10.53 21.79 -37.74
C GLU A 445 -9.80 20.88 -38.75
N GLY A 446 -9.65 19.59 -38.44
CA GLY A 446 -8.92 18.64 -39.30
C GLY A 446 -7.41 18.87 -39.38
N ILE A 447 -6.84 19.61 -38.43
CA ILE A 447 -5.38 19.86 -38.31
C ILE A 447 -4.66 18.58 -37.89
N VAL A 448 -5.31 17.74 -37.09
CA VAL A 448 -4.85 16.40 -36.74
C VAL A 448 -5.94 15.39 -37.08
N ALA A 449 -5.54 14.19 -37.47
CA ALA A 449 -6.47 13.13 -37.86
C ALA A 449 -7.37 12.72 -36.69
N ASN A 450 -8.65 12.49 -36.99
CA ASN A 450 -9.55 11.83 -36.06
C ASN A 450 -9.09 10.39 -35.85
N ALA A 451 -9.22 9.90 -34.62
CA ALA A 451 -8.81 8.57 -34.24
C ALA A 451 -9.92 7.92 -33.41
N ALA A 452 -10.16 6.64 -33.63
CA ALA A 452 -11.00 5.83 -32.76
C ALA A 452 -10.37 4.44 -32.66
N SER A 453 -10.21 3.94 -31.45
CA SER A 453 -9.71 2.58 -31.26
C SER A 453 -10.46 1.86 -30.16
N THR A 454 -10.58 0.54 -30.32
CA THR A 454 -11.18 -0.35 -29.34
C THR A 454 -10.22 -1.48 -29.07
N ILE A 455 -9.97 -1.76 -27.79
CA ILE A 455 -9.15 -2.87 -27.34
C ILE A 455 -10.01 -3.78 -26.48
N LYS A 456 -10.18 -5.02 -26.93
CA LYS A 456 -10.87 -6.08 -26.18
C LYS A 456 -9.84 -7.07 -25.69
N GLU A 457 -9.63 -7.14 -24.38
CA GLU A 457 -8.61 -8.01 -23.78
C GLU A 457 -9.24 -9.09 -22.89
N ARG A 458 -8.72 -10.31 -23.01
CA ARG A 458 -9.06 -11.45 -22.17
C ARG A 458 -7.77 -11.99 -21.56
N ASN A 459 -7.69 -11.96 -20.23
CA ASN A 459 -6.56 -12.52 -19.48
C ASN A 459 -7.07 -13.69 -18.64
N ASN A 460 -6.53 -14.88 -18.86
CA ASN A 460 -6.80 -16.07 -18.06
C ASN A 460 -5.51 -16.51 -17.38
N ALA A 461 -5.51 -16.50 -16.05
CA ALA A 461 -4.33 -16.82 -15.27
C ALA A 461 -4.58 -17.98 -14.32
N PHE A 462 -3.61 -18.88 -14.22
CA PHE A 462 -3.59 -19.98 -13.26
C PHE A 462 -2.34 -19.91 -12.43
N PHE A 463 -2.45 -20.19 -11.13
CA PHE A 463 -1.30 -20.16 -10.25
C PHE A 463 -1.33 -21.25 -9.18
N PHE A 464 -0.14 -21.60 -8.75
CA PHE A 464 0.16 -22.51 -7.66
C PHE A 464 1.20 -21.84 -6.75
N GLU A 465 1.04 -21.96 -5.44
CA GLU A 465 1.98 -21.48 -4.45
C GLU A 465 2.04 -22.46 -3.27
N TYR A 466 3.24 -22.81 -2.84
CA TYR A 466 3.49 -23.67 -1.70
C TYR A 466 4.40 -22.99 -0.70
N SER A 467 3.96 -22.88 0.55
CA SER A 467 4.72 -22.29 1.65
C SER A 467 4.95 -23.32 2.75
N ARG A 468 6.19 -23.48 3.21
CA ARG A 468 6.54 -24.44 4.27
C ARG A 468 7.61 -23.88 5.20
N LEU A 469 7.36 -23.98 6.50
CA LEU A 469 8.39 -23.77 7.51
C LEU A 469 9.25 -25.03 7.60
N THR A 470 10.55 -24.87 7.38
CA THR A 470 11.58 -25.92 7.51
C THR A 470 12.44 -25.64 8.74
N PRO A 471 13.23 -26.61 9.23
CA PRO A 471 14.13 -26.38 10.37
C PRO A 471 15.16 -25.26 10.16
N ILE A 472 15.48 -24.95 8.90
CA ILE A 472 16.49 -23.93 8.53
C ILE A 472 15.87 -22.60 8.08
N GLY A 473 14.54 -22.52 7.97
CA GLY A 473 13.87 -21.31 7.49
C GLY A 473 12.53 -21.56 6.80
N GLN A 474 11.84 -20.47 6.46
CA GLN A 474 10.60 -20.45 5.70
C GLN A 474 10.90 -20.48 4.20
N LEU A 475 10.36 -21.47 3.50
CA LEU A 475 10.40 -21.57 2.04
C LEU A 475 9.03 -21.23 1.45
N MET A 476 9.02 -20.45 0.38
CA MET A 476 7.83 -20.17 -0.44
C MET A 476 8.20 -20.29 -1.91
N ALA A 477 7.49 -21.14 -2.64
CA ALA A 477 7.69 -21.33 -4.08
C ALA A 477 6.35 -21.23 -4.80
N GLY A 478 6.31 -20.60 -5.96
CA GLY A 478 5.09 -20.45 -6.74
C GLY A 478 5.36 -20.33 -8.23
N LEU A 479 4.35 -20.66 -9.02
CA LEU A 479 4.36 -20.55 -10.47
C LEU A 479 3.01 -20.03 -10.92
N ARG A 480 3.02 -19.03 -11.80
CA ARG A 480 1.83 -18.49 -12.46
C ARG A 480 1.99 -18.57 -13.97
N TYR A 481 0.92 -18.94 -14.65
CA TYR A 481 0.80 -18.92 -16.10
C TYR A 481 -0.30 -17.93 -16.48
N GLU A 482 -0.05 -17.09 -17.47
CA GLU A 482 -1.04 -16.17 -18.03
C GLU A 482 -1.17 -16.36 -19.54
N HIS A 483 -2.41 -16.52 -19.99
CA HIS A 483 -2.80 -16.48 -21.39
C HIS A 483 -3.62 -15.22 -21.64
N VAL A 484 -3.06 -14.30 -22.43
CA VAL A 484 -3.67 -13.01 -22.75
C VAL A 484 -3.94 -12.93 -24.24
N ASN A 485 -5.17 -12.62 -24.61
CA ASN A 485 -5.58 -12.33 -25.99
C ASN A 485 -6.13 -10.91 -26.03
N SER A 486 -5.54 -10.05 -26.85
CA SER A 486 -5.85 -8.63 -26.98
C SER A 486 -6.18 -8.32 -28.44
N ASP A 487 -7.47 -8.12 -28.72
CA ASP A 487 -7.99 -7.81 -30.04
C ASP A 487 -8.06 -6.28 -30.19
N TYR A 488 -7.40 -5.77 -31.22
CA TYR A 488 -7.31 -4.33 -31.52
C TYR A 488 -8.18 -3.99 -32.73
N TYR A 489 -8.99 -2.94 -32.59
CA TYR A 489 -9.80 -2.39 -33.67
C TYR A 489 -9.39 -0.94 -33.89
N ASP A 490 -9.03 -0.60 -35.12
CA ASP A 490 -8.73 0.77 -35.56
C ASP A 490 -9.90 1.26 -36.41
N GLN A 491 -10.51 2.38 -36.03
CA GLN A 491 -11.72 2.92 -36.66
C GLN A 491 -12.85 1.87 -36.77
N GLY A 492 -12.95 0.98 -35.77
CA GLY A 492 -13.92 -0.12 -35.75
C GLY A 492 -13.55 -1.35 -36.61
N VAL A 493 -12.43 -1.32 -37.33
CA VAL A 493 -11.94 -2.43 -38.16
C VAL A 493 -10.91 -3.25 -37.39
N TYR A 494 -11.09 -4.57 -37.35
CA TYR A 494 -10.15 -5.47 -36.68
C TYR A 494 -8.76 -5.42 -37.35
N SER A 495 -7.72 -5.08 -36.57
CA SER A 495 -6.33 -5.03 -37.02
C SER A 495 -5.58 -6.27 -36.57
N THR A 496 -5.23 -7.14 -37.53
CA THR A 496 -4.39 -8.32 -37.26
C THR A 496 -2.96 -7.96 -36.87
N GLU A 497 -2.45 -6.82 -37.34
CA GLU A 497 -1.09 -6.35 -37.06
C GLU A 497 -0.94 -5.88 -35.61
N HIS A 498 -1.96 -5.22 -35.07
CA HIS A 498 -1.95 -4.66 -33.73
C HIS A 498 -2.52 -5.63 -32.67
N SER A 499 -3.30 -6.64 -33.09
CA SER A 499 -3.82 -7.68 -32.19
C SER A 499 -2.73 -8.66 -31.77
N ARG A 500 -2.72 -9.06 -30.48
CA ARG A 500 -1.63 -9.87 -29.90
C ARG A 500 -2.14 -10.95 -28.96
N THR A 501 -1.40 -12.05 -28.93
CA THR A 501 -1.60 -13.13 -27.95
C THR A 501 -0.29 -13.38 -27.20
N TYR A 502 -0.36 -13.44 -25.87
CA TYR A 502 0.77 -13.65 -24.99
C TYR A 502 0.56 -14.92 -24.15
N ASN A 503 1.62 -15.71 -24.02
CA ASN A 503 1.68 -16.90 -23.17
C ASN A 503 2.94 -16.80 -22.32
N GLN A 504 2.79 -16.54 -21.01
CA GLN A 504 3.93 -16.23 -20.16
C GLN A 504 3.88 -17.00 -18.85
N TRP A 505 5.07 -17.36 -18.35
CA TRP A 505 5.29 -18.05 -17.09
C TRP A 505 6.01 -17.12 -16.11
N PHE A 506 5.51 -17.08 -14.88
CA PHE A 506 5.99 -16.20 -13.82
C PHE A 506 6.33 -17.02 -12.56
N PRO A 507 7.53 -17.61 -12.49
CA PRO A 507 8.01 -18.27 -11.28
C PRO A 507 8.32 -17.26 -10.17
N SER A 508 8.14 -17.68 -8.92
CA SER A 508 8.52 -16.96 -7.71
C SER A 508 9.11 -17.90 -6.67
N LEU A 509 10.20 -17.51 -6.02
CA LEU A 509 10.87 -18.26 -4.96
C LEU A 509 11.34 -17.31 -3.87
N THR A 510 11.01 -17.59 -2.62
CA THR A 510 11.45 -16.84 -1.44
C THR A 510 11.92 -17.80 -0.35
N PHE A 511 13.08 -17.51 0.23
CA PHE A 511 13.60 -18.19 1.40
C PHE A 511 13.94 -17.17 2.49
N ALA A 512 13.36 -17.33 3.67
CA ALA A 512 13.61 -16.48 4.83
C ALA A 512 14.13 -17.32 6.00
N THR A 513 15.18 -16.84 6.68
CA THR A 513 15.77 -17.51 7.84
C THR A 513 16.22 -16.50 8.88
N GLN A 514 16.53 -16.99 10.08
CA GLN A 514 17.12 -16.19 11.14
C GLN A 514 18.41 -16.86 11.62
N ILE A 515 19.53 -16.18 11.42
CA ILE A 515 20.85 -16.60 11.89
C ILE A 515 21.19 -15.76 13.12
N LYS A 516 21.13 -16.37 14.30
CA LYS A 516 21.26 -15.67 15.60
C LYS A 516 20.23 -14.53 15.71
N LYS A 517 20.68 -13.27 15.68
CA LYS A 517 19.83 -12.06 15.75
C LYS A 517 19.59 -11.40 14.38
N VAL A 518 20.16 -11.96 13.31
CA VAL A 518 20.07 -11.41 11.95
C VAL A 518 19.00 -12.20 11.20
N GLY A 519 17.93 -11.52 10.81
CA GLY A 519 16.97 -12.07 9.85
C GLY A 519 17.46 -11.84 8.43
N LEU A 520 17.28 -12.84 7.57
CA LEU A 520 17.66 -12.80 6.16
C LEU A 520 16.51 -13.30 5.31
N GLN A 521 16.26 -12.66 4.17
CA GLN A 521 15.30 -13.10 3.16
C GLN A 521 15.90 -12.89 1.77
N LEU A 522 16.00 -13.98 1.01
CA LEU A 522 16.38 -13.97 -0.40
C LEU A 522 15.17 -14.33 -1.25
N SER A 523 14.89 -13.54 -2.29
CA SER A 523 13.75 -13.78 -3.17
C SER A 523 14.08 -13.57 -4.65
N TYR A 524 13.50 -14.40 -5.51
CA TYR A 524 13.50 -14.29 -6.96
C TYR A 524 12.06 -14.27 -7.50
N SER A 525 11.77 -13.42 -8.48
CA SER A 525 10.54 -13.54 -9.27
C SER A 525 10.69 -13.05 -10.70
N ALA A 526 9.88 -13.62 -11.60
CA ALA A 526 9.60 -13.03 -12.90
C ALA A 526 8.25 -12.30 -12.85
N LYS A 527 8.19 -11.10 -13.43
CA LYS A 527 7.02 -10.21 -13.49
C LYS A 527 6.87 -9.63 -14.90
N THR A 528 5.76 -8.97 -15.19
CA THR A 528 5.54 -8.26 -16.47
C THR A 528 5.09 -6.83 -16.24
N SER A 529 5.44 -5.90 -17.13
CA SER A 529 4.82 -4.58 -17.19
C SER A 529 4.11 -4.45 -18.53
N ARG A 530 2.78 -4.37 -18.49
CA ARG A 530 1.96 -4.21 -19.69
C ARG A 530 1.84 -2.72 -20.07
N PRO A 531 1.79 -2.39 -21.37
CA PRO A 531 1.44 -1.04 -21.79
C PRO A 531 0.06 -0.63 -21.24
N SER A 532 -0.09 0.64 -20.87
CA SER A 532 -1.43 1.22 -20.62
C SER A 532 -2.20 1.34 -21.94
N TYR A 533 -3.52 1.48 -21.87
CA TYR A 533 -4.31 1.65 -23.09
C TYR A 533 -4.02 2.98 -23.80
N ASN A 534 -3.73 4.03 -23.04
CA ASN A 534 -3.26 5.31 -23.58
C ASN A 534 -1.91 5.16 -24.32
N GLN A 535 -1.01 4.30 -23.82
CA GLN A 535 0.24 3.98 -24.54
C GLN A 535 0.02 3.19 -25.83
N LEU A 536 -1.09 2.48 -25.96
CA LEU A 536 -1.46 1.70 -27.16
C LEU A 536 -2.38 2.47 -28.12
N GLY A 537 -2.89 3.63 -27.72
CA GLY A 537 -3.79 4.43 -28.53
C GLY A 537 -3.11 5.00 -29.78
N THR A 538 -3.88 5.18 -30.84
CA THR A 538 -3.44 5.81 -32.10
C THR A 538 -3.76 7.31 -32.14
N ASN A 539 -4.37 7.85 -31.09
CA ASN A 539 -4.72 9.26 -30.99
C ASN A 539 -3.45 10.12 -31.09
N VAL A 540 -3.44 11.03 -32.07
CA VAL A 540 -2.39 12.05 -32.18
C VAL A 540 -2.94 13.31 -31.53
N ARG A 541 -2.34 13.70 -30.40
CA ARG A 541 -2.68 14.91 -29.66
C ARG A 541 -1.81 16.06 -30.15
N TYR A 542 -2.45 17.15 -30.54
CA TYR A 542 -1.77 18.40 -30.85
C TYR A 542 -1.24 19.03 -29.56
N VAL A 543 0.07 19.33 -29.53
CA VAL A 543 0.67 20.15 -28.47
C VAL A 543 0.91 21.55 -29.01
N ASN A 544 1.67 21.66 -30.10
CA ASN A 544 1.86 22.89 -30.87
C ASN A 544 2.32 22.53 -32.30
N ARG A 545 2.57 23.53 -33.15
CA ARG A 545 2.94 23.31 -34.55
C ARG A 545 4.22 22.50 -34.79
N PHE A 546 5.09 22.37 -33.78
CA PHE A 546 6.36 21.63 -33.85
C PHE A 546 6.35 20.34 -33.03
N THR A 547 5.30 20.10 -32.23
CA THR A 547 5.25 18.98 -31.27
C THR A 547 3.89 18.28 -31.30
N ARG A 548 3.95 16.97 -31.45
CA ARG A 548 2.78 16.08 -31.37
C ARG A 548 3.04 15.00 -30.35
N GLN A 549 1.98 14.47 -29.75
CA GLN A 549 2.07 13.31 -28.87
C GLN A 549 1.20 12.19 -29.41
N SER A 550 1.70 10.96 -29.42
CA SER A 550 0.94 9.78 -29.84
C SER A 550 1.28 8.56 -29.00
N GLY A 551 0.37 7.60 -28.95
CA GLY A 551 0.67 6.27 -28.45
C GLY A 551 1.39 5.42 -29.50
N ASN A 552 1.61 4.15 -29.20
CA ASN A 552 2.24 3.18 -30.06
C ASN A 552 1.56 1.81 -29.89
N PRO A 553 0.68 1.40 -30.83
CA PRO A 553 0.00 0.10 -30.76
C PRO A 553 0.97 -1.09 -30.92
N MET A 554 2.22 -0.84 -31.33
CA MET A 554 3.24 -1.88 -31.52
C MET A 554 4.01 -2.24 -30.24
N LEU A 555 3.71 -1.58 -29.11
CA LEU A 555 4.37 -1.89 -27.85
C LEU A 555 4.13 -3.33 -27.40
N LYS A 556 5.21 -3.95 -26.93
CA LYS A 556 5.19 -5.26 -26.29
C LYS A 556 5.25 -5.10 -24.76
N PRO A 557 4.62 -5.99 -23.98
CA PRO A 557 4.84 -6.08 -22.55
C PRO A 557 6.31 -6.30 -22.22
N ALA A 558 6.79 -5.62 -21.18
CA ALA A 558 8.12 -5.85 -20.63
C ALA A 558 8.11 -7.07 -19.68
N THR A 559 9.25 -7.74 -19.54
CA THR A 559 9.45 -8.83 -18.57
C THR A 559 10.53 -8.45 -17.58
N LEU A 560 10.25 -8.56 -16.28
CA LEU A 560 11.15 -8.13 -15.21
C LEU A 560 11.61 -9.35 -14.41
N HIS A 561 12.92 -9.55 -14.30
CA HIS A 561 13.52 -10.54 -13.41
C HIS A 561 14.07 -9.84 -12.17
N ASN A 562 13.52 -10.17 -11.02
CA ASN A 562 13.74 -9.49 -9.75
C ASN A 562 14.50 -10.41 -8.79
N ILE A 563 15.63 -9.93 -8.26
CA ILE A 563 16.35 -10.56 -7.13
C ILE A 563 16.34 -9.58 -5.96
N SER A 564 15.96 -10.04 -4.76
CA SER A 564 15.91 -9.23 -3.53
C SER A 564 16.65 -9.93 -2.40
N LEU A 565 17.54 -9.22 -1.73
CA LEU A 565 18.08 -9.61 -0.43
C LEU A 565 17.64 -8.57 0.61
N VAL A 566 16.93 -9.02 1.64
CA VAL A 566 16.54 -8.20 2.80
C VAL A 566 17.22 -8.78 4.04
N SER A 567 17.87 -7.93 4.81
CA SER A 567 18.50 -8.29 6.09
C SER A 567 18.04 -7.32 7.17
N ASN A 568 17.71 -7.83 8.36
CA ASN A 568 17.38 -7.01 9.51
C ASN A 568 18.17 -7.46 10.75
N TRP A 569 18.76 -6.48 11.45
CA TRP A 569 19.51 -6.70 12.68
C TRP A 569 19.30 -5.54 13.65
N ASP A 570 18.56 -5.80 14.73
CA ASP A 570 18.17 -4.82 15.75
C ASP A 570 17.55 -3.53 15.16
N ILE A 571 18.29 -2.42 15.12
CA ILE A 571 17.83 -1.13 14.55
C ILE A 571 18.15 -0.97 13.06
N LEU A 572 18.93 -1.90 12.48
CA LEU A 572 19.42 -1.81 11.11
C LEU A 572 18.62 -2.69 10.17
N THR A 573 18.27 -2.14 9.01
CA THR A 573 17.69 -2.89 7.88
C THR A 573 18.52 -2.61 6.64
N PHE A 574 18.92 -3.66 5.93
CA PHE A 574 19.68 -3.57 4.69
C PHE A 574 18.92 -4.26 3.56
N VAL A 575 18.84 -3.61 2.40
CA VAL A 575 18.14 -4.13 1.23
C VAL A 575 18.98 -3.98 -0.03
N VAL A 576 19.05 -5.06 -0.80
CA VAL A 576 19.62 -5.10 -2.14
C VAL A 576 18.55 -5.58 -3.09
N ASN A 577 18.26 -4.79 -4.13
CA ASN A 577 17.35 -5.15 -5.20
C ASN A 577 18.09 -5.07 -6.53
N TYR A 578 18.06 -6.16 -7.29
CA TYR A 578 18.49 -6.17 -8.68
C TYR A 578 17.30 -6.51 -9.58
N THR A 579 17.10 -5.73 -10.62
CA THR A 579 16.01 -5.89 -11.58
C THR A 579 16.56 -5.84 -12.99
N GLN A 580 16.39 -6.93 -13.75
CA GLN A 580 16.66 -6.97 -15.19
C GLN A 580 15.34 -6.83 -15.93
N THR A 581 15.16 -5.74 -16.68
CA THR A 581 13.96 -5.54 -17.51
C THR A 581 14.26 -5.80 -18.97
N HIS A 582 13.51 -6.71 -19.59
CA HIS A 582 13.52 -6.95 -21.03
C HIS A 582 12.35 -6.25 -21.70
N ASN A 583 12.55 -5.75 -22.93
CA ASN A 583 11.54 -4.96 -23.67
C ASN A 583 11.02 -3.75 -22.88
N LYS A 584 11.90 -3.06 -22.16
CA LYS A 584 11.56 -1.89 -21.35
C LYS A 584 10.86 -0.83 -22.21
N ILE A 585 9.63 -0.49 -21.82
CA ILE A 585 8.88 0.61 -22.44
C ILE A 585 9.43 1.92 -21.85
N MET A 586 9.90 2.83 -22.71
CA MET A 586 10.36 4.16 -22.31
C MET A 586 9.75 5.23 -23.21
N TYR A 587 9.61 6.42 -22.66
CA TYR A 587 9.24 7.59 -23.43
C TYR A 587 10.37 7.97 -24.38
N TRP A 588 10.04 8.18 -25.64
CA TRP A 588 10.99 8.37 -26.71
C TRP A 588 10.45 9.37 -27.73
N ASN A 589 11.24 10.41 -27.95
CA ASN A 589 10.92 11.46 -28.91
C ASN A 589 11.68 11.19 -30.20
N GLU A 590 11.01 11.36 -31.31
CA GLU A 590 11.58 11.20 -32.65
C GLU A 590 10.99 12.23 -33.59
N GLN A 591 11.73 12.59 -34.63
CA GLN A 591 11.21 13.46 -35.68
C GLN A 591 10.29 12.69 -36.61
N GLU A 592 9.25 13.34 -37.12
CA GLU A 592 8.41 12.74 -38.16
C GLU A 592 9.21 12.57 -39.45
N GLY A 593 9.10 11.40 -40.09
CA GLY A 593 9.83 11.13 -41.34
C GLY A 593 9.38 12.00 -42.53
N VAL A 594 8.18 12.59 -42.47
CA VAL A 594 7.64 13.46 -43.54
C VAL A 594 8.02 14.94 -43.33
N ASN A 595 8.18 15.36 -42.07
CA ASN A 595 8.57 16.71 -41.72
C ASN A 595 9.49 16.67 -40.49
N GLU A 596 10.79 16.77 -40.74
CA GLU A 596 11.81 16.72 -39.68
C GLU A 596 11.65 17.85 -38.65
N ASN A 597 10.93 18.93 -38.96
CA ASN A 597 10.67 20.02 -38.01
C ASN A 597 9.61 19.66 -36.94
N ILE A 598 8.91 18.53 -37.09
CA ILE A 598 7.91 18.06 -36.13
C ILE A 598 8.51 16.94 -35.29
N THR A 599 8.49 17.14 -33.97
CA THR A 599 8.83 16.11 -32.99
C THR A 599 7.56 15.38 -32.57
N THR A 600 7.57 14.06 -32.71
CA THR A 600 6.54 13.16 -32.16
C THR A 600 7.04 12.54 -30.87
N LEU A 601 6.28 12.76 -29.81
CA LEU A 601 6.49 12.17 -28.51
C LEU A 601 5.70 10.86 -28.43
N ARG A 602 6.40 9.72 -28.27
CA ARG A 602 5.77 8.39 -28.19
C ARG A 602 6.51 7.46 -27.25
N TYR A 603 6.14 6.18 -27.22
CA TYR A 603 6.81 5.16 -26.42
C TYR A 603 7.48 4.11 -27.31
N ARG A 604 8.60 3.55 -26.85
CA ARG A 604 9.36 2.51 -27.55
C ARG A 604 9.85 1.43 -26.59
N ASN A 605 9.94 0.19 -27.06
CA ASN A 605 10.60 -0.92 -26.34
C ASN A 605 12.12 -0.88 -26.55
N PHE A 606 12.86 -1.05 -25.45
CA PHE A 606 14.31 -1.22 -25.41
C PHE A 606 14.68 -2.59 -24.86
N ASP A 607 15.74 -3.19 -25.38
CA ASP A 607 16.02 -4.61 -25.15
C ASP A 607 16.28 -4.92 -23.68
N ASN A 608 17.12 -4.12 -23.00
CA ASN A 608 17.61 -4.43 -21.66
C ASN A 608 17.79 -3.17 -20.80
N LEU A 609 17.31 -3.23 -19.56
CA LEU A 609 17.57 -2.22 -18.53
C LEU A 609 17.85 -2.91 -17.17
N PRO A 610 19.12 -3.16 -16.81
CA PRO A 610 19.53 -3.57 -15.47
C PRO A 610 19.52 -2.40 -14.49
N VAL A 611 18.94 -2.60 -13.31
CA VAL A 611 18.94 -1.62 -12.21
C VAL A 611 19.30 -2.31 -10.90
N LEU A 612 20.28 -1.76 -10.18
CA LEU A 612 20.63 -2.12 -8.80
C LEU A 612 20.17 -1.02 -7.85
N THR A 613 19.54 -1.40 -6.76
CA THR A 613 19.17 -0.49 -5.67
C THR A 613 19.67 -1.04 -4.34
N LEU A 614 20.41 -0.21 -3.61
CA LEU A 614 20.92 -0.48 -2.26
C LEU A 614 20.22 0.46 -1.28
N SER A 615 19.83 -0.06 -0.11
CA SER A 615 19.26 0.75 0.95
C SER A 615 19.72 0.28 2.32
N LEU A 616 20.05 1.24 3.18
CA LEU A 616 20.39 1.03 4.59
C LEU A 616 19.52 1.95 5.45
N THR A 617 18.78 1.37 6.37
CA THR A 617 17.95 2.10 7.33
C THR A 617 18.42 1.85 8.76
N ALA A 618 18.51 2.91 9.57
CA ALA A 618 18.74 2.88 11.00
C ALA A 618 17.59 3.56 11.76
N ALA A 619 16.96 2.87 12.71
CA ALA A 619 15.80 3.39 13.46
C ALA A 619 15.93 3.21 14.99
N PRO A 620 16.85 3.93 15.67
CA PRO A 620 16.97 3.87 17.13
C PRO A 620 15.86 4.66 17.84
N ARG A 621 15.84 4.57 19.17
CA ARG A 621 15.01 5.42 20.03
C ARG A 621 15.85 6.01 21.14
N ILE A 622 15.76 7.33 21.32
CA ILE A 622 16.53 8.12 22.29
C ILE A 622 15.55 8.97 23.09
N GLY A 623 15.08 8.46 24.23
CA GLY A 623 14.09 9.14 25.07
C GLY A 623 12.78 9.43 24.32
N VAL A 624 12.43 10.71 24.19
CA VAL A 624 11.25 11.20 23.45
C VAL A 624 11.43 11.16 21.94
N TRP A 625 12.66 11.02 21.45
CA TRP A 625 13.00 11.10 20.03
C TRP A 625 13.15 9.71 19.40
N SER A 626 12.45 9.49 18.28
CA SER A 626 12.53 8.27 17.48
C SER A 626 12.94 8.64 16.04
N PRO A 627 14.25 8.78 15.76
CA PRO A 627 14.74 9.00 14.40
C PRO A 627 14.75 7.70 13.59
N GLN A 628 14.55 7.85 12.30
CA GLN A 628 14.74 6.82 11.29
C GLN A 628 15.43 7.44 10.09
N LEU A 629 16.69 7.04 9.87
CA LEU A 629 17.52 7.48 8.76
C LEU A 629 17.62 6.35 7.74
N THR A 630 17.23 6.62 6.51
CA THR A 630 17.41 5.72 5.36
C THR A 630 18.34 6.38 4.36
N LEU A 631 19.41 5.69 4.01
CA LEU A 631 20.30 6.03 2.90
C LEU A 631 20.04 5.05 1.77
N PHE A 632 19.99 5.52 0.53
CA PHE A 632 19.84 4.65 -0.62
C PHE A 632 20.66 5.11 -1.83
N CYS A 633 20.93 4.15 -2.71
CA CYS A 633 21.61 4.35 -3.98
C CYS A 633 20.88 3.54 -5.05
N GLN A 634 20.54 4.16 -6.16
CA GLN A 634 20.01 3.48 -7.34
C GLN A 634 20.97 3.73 -8.51
N LYS A 635 21.35 2.65 -9.19
CA LYS A 635 22.20 2.70 -10.37
C LYS A 635 21.62 1.80 -11.46
N GLN A 636 21.57 2.32 -12.67
CA GLN A 636 21.31 1.53 -13.87
C GLN A 636 22.59 1.33 -14.66
N TRP A 637 22.59 0.37 -15.58
CA TRP A 637 23.60 0.25 -16.63
C TRP A 637 22.89 0.28 -17.97
N PHE A 638 22.90 1.44 -18.60
CA PHE A 638 22.15 1.69 -19.83
C PHE A 638 22.91 2.69 -20.68
N ASP A 639 22.81 2.51 -21.99
CA ASP A 639 23.39 3.41 -22.96
C ASP A 639 22.48 3.53 -24.17
N ILE A 640 22.59 4.68 -24.83
CA ILE A 640 21.89 4.97 -26.09
C ILE A 640 22.90 5.47 -27.10
N GLU A 641 22.55 5.36 -28.38
CA GLU A 641 23.25 6.10 -29.43
C GLU A 641 22.72 7.52 -29.46
N ARG A 642 23.60 8.51 -29.33
CA ARG A 642 23.26 9.93 -29.41
C ARG A 642 24.30 10.67 -30.24
N LEU A 643 23.82 11.43 -31.23
CA LEU A 643 24.65 12.20 -32.17
C LEU A 643 25.80 11.36 -32.78
N GLY A 644 25.50 10.11 -33.16
CA GLY A 644 26.47 9.18 -33.76
C GLY A 644 27.50 8.59 -32.78
N SER A 645 27.32 8.75 -31.48
CA SER A 645 28.22 8.23 -30.46
C SER A 645 27.45 7.50 -29.34
N LYS A 646 28.11 6.55 -28.67
CA LYS A 646 27.55 5.89 -27.50
C LYS A 646 27.50 6.88 -26.32
N PHE A 647 26.33 7.05 -25.72
CA PHE A 647 26.10 7.91 -24.57
C PHE A 647 25.75 7.09 -23.33
N ASP A 648 26.58 7.20 -22.30
CA ASP A 648 26.41 6.45 -21.04
C ASP A 648 25.37 7.10 -20.13
N LEU A 649 24.36 6.32 -19.74
CA LEU A 649 23.25 6.73 -18.87
C LEU A 649 23.32 6.00 -17.51
N SER A 650 24.53 5.74 -17.00
CA SER A 650 24.75 4.90 -15.81
C SER A 650 25.06 5.67 -14.51
N LYS A 651 24.85 7.00 -14.49
CA LYS A 651 25.15 7.85 -13.32
C LYS A 651 24.19 7.55 -12.16
N PRO A 652 24.67 7.17 -10.97
CA PRO A 652 23.81 6.76 -9.86
C PRO A 652 23.05 7.94 -9.24
N ILE A 653 21.89 7.64 -8.68
CA ILE A 653 21.10 8.54 -7.83
C ILE A 653 21.29 8.10 -6.39
N TRP A 654 21.74 9.02 -5.54
CA TRP A 654 21.82 8.85 -4.10
C TRP A 654 20.63 9.55 -3.44
N GLY A 655 20.16 8.99 -2.34
CA GLY A 655 19.13 9.66 -1.57
C GLY A 655 19.19 9.39 -0.07
N LEU A 656 18.57 10.28 0.66
CA LEU A 656 18.46 10.28 2.11
C LEU A 656 17.01 10.56 2.48
N GLN A 657 16.48 9.78 3.41
CA GLN A 657 15.23 10.06 4.10
C GLN A 657 15.49 10.05 5.60
N TRP A 658 15.09 11.10 6.29
CA TRP A 658 15.24 11.23 7.72
C TRP A 658 13.91 11.60 8.36
N ASN A 659 13.24 10.58 8.88
CA ASN A 659 12.01 10.68 9.62
C ASN A 659 12.33 10.88 11.10
N ASN A 660 11.76 11.91 11.73
CA ASN A 660 11.93 12.19 13.15
C ASN A 660 10.54 12.32 13.79
N SER A 661 10.31 11.56 14.85
CA SER A 661 9.11 11.69 15.67
C SER A 661 9.50 11.96 17.12
N PHE A 662 8.81 12.92 17.73
CA PHE A 662 8.98 13.35 19.11
C PHE A 662 7.67 13.14 19.86
N GLU A 663 7.71 12.37 20.94
CA GLU A 663 6.57 12.14 21.81
C GLU A 663 6.77 12.82 23.15
N PHE A 664 5.99 13.86 23.42
CA PHE A 664 6.04 14.62 24.65
C PHE A 664 4.92 14.20 25.61
N LYS A 665 5.01 14.68 26.86
CA LYS A 665 3.95 14.48 27.86
C LYS A 665 2.67 15.21 27.44
N HIS A 666 1.53 14.83 28.05
CA HIS A 666 0.22 15.44 27.83
C HIS A 666 -0.26 15.35 26.36
N ASP A 667 0.01 14.22 25.70
CA ASP A 667 -0.46 13.89 24.35
C ASP A 667 -0.05 14.88 23.24
N TRP A 668 1.13 15.47 23.39
CA TRP A 668 1.79 16.27 22.35
C TRP A 668 2.73 15.40 21.54
N THR A 669 2.67 15.51 20.22
CA THR A 669 3.63 14.89 19.31
C THR A 669 4.11 15.90 18.28
N ALA A 670 5.40 15.87 17.95
CA ALA A 670 5.97 16.66 16.87
C ALA A 670 6.73 15.76 15.90
N GLU A 671 6.73 16.12 14.63
CA GLU A 671 7.23 15.27 13.56
C GLU A 671 7.98 16.13 12.55
N ALA A 672 9.16 15.67 12.13
CA ALA A 672 9.98 16.32 11.11
C ALA A 672 10.45 15.28 10.09
N PHE A 673 10.29 15.58 8.82
CA PHE A 673 10.71 14.73 7.71
C PHE A 673 11.63 15.51 6.78
N LEU A 674 12.80 14.95 6.49
CA LEU A 674 13.71 15.44 5.45
C LEU A 674 13.89 14.36 4.39
N GLN A 675 13.63 14.70 3.14
CA GLN A 675 14.02 13.90 1.99
C GLN A 675 15.02 14.68 1.14
N VAL A 676 16.09 14.02 0.68
CA VAL A 676 17.06 14.57 -0.26
C VAL A 676 17.33 13.55 -1.35
N ASN A 677 17.28 13.96 -2.61
CA ASN A 677 17.77 13.17 -3.74
C ASN A 677 18.89 13.93 -4.44
N SER A 678 19.97 13.24 -4.79
CA SER A 678 21.06 13.81 -5.58
C SER A 678 20.67 13.89 -7.05
N LYS A 679 21.51 14.61 -7.80
CA LYS A 679 21.60 14.45 -9.25
C LYS A 679 21.93 12.99 -9.62
N GLY A 680 21.55 12.56 -10.80
CA GLY A 680 21.81 11.21 -11.31
C GLY A 680 20.92 10.90 -12.51
N ILE A 681 20.96 9.67 -13.03
CA ILE A 681 20.23 9.29 -14.23
C ILE A 681 19.25 8.15 -13.92
N THR A 682 18.04 8.25 -14.46
CA THR A 682 17.03 7.20 -14.49
C THR A 682 16.45 7.11 -15.89
N GLU A 683 16.43 5.92 -16.47
CA GLU A 683 16.07 5.69 -17.88
C GLU A 683 16.91 6.60 -18.79
N ASN A 684 16.27 7.35 -19.69
CA ASN A 684 16.92 8.35 -20.54
C ASN A 684 16.85 9.79 -19.98
N THR A 685 16.60 9.94 -18.68
CA THR A 685 16.44 11.25 -18.01
C THR A 685 17.53 11.48 -16.97
N GLU A 686 18.28 12.57 -17.10
CA GLU A 686 19.19 13.06 -16.06
C GLU A 686 18.48 14.05 -15.12
N LEU A 687 18.54 13.80 -13.82
CA LEU A 687 18.20 14.76 -12.78
C LEU A 687 19.38 15.72 -12.59
N ILE A 688 19.22 16.98 -13.00
CA ILE A 688 20.31 17.96 -13.04
C ILE A 688 20.35 18.87 -11.81
N ARG A 689 19.37 18.78 -10.92
CA ARG A 689 19.31 19.50 -9.63
C ARG A 689 19.01 18.52 -8.50
N SER A 690 19.71 18.68 -7.37
CA SER A 690 19.36 17.97 -6.15
C SER A 690 18.08 18.55 -5.56
N THR A 691 17.15 17.69 -5.17
CA THR A 691 15.87 18.08 -4.59
C THR A 691 15.87 17.82 -3.10
N SER A 692 15.20 18.65 -2.32
CA SER A 692 14.94 18.36 -0.91
C SER A 692 13.56 18.81 -0.47
N ALA A 693 12.88 18.00 0.34
CA ALA A 693 11.62 18.36 0.98
C ALA A 693 11.79 18.29 2.49
N PHE A 694 11.45 19.37 3.20
CA PHE A 694 11.41 19.41 4.66
C PHE A 694 9.99 19.70 5.14
N ASN A 695 9.40 18.75 5.84
CA ASN A 695 8.05 18.87 6.39
C ASN A 695 8.11 18.82 7.91
N PHE A 696 7.27 19.61 8.56
CA PHE A 696 7.18 19.65 10.02
C PHE A 696 5.73 19.73 10.47
N SER A 697 5.39 19.05 11.56
CA SER A 697 4.06 19.14 12.15
C SER A 697 4.06 18.95 13.66
N VAL A 698 3.05 19.51 14.32
CA VAL A 698 2.75 19.32 15.73
C VAL A 698 1.29 18.91 15.87
N ARG A 699 1.05 17.89 16.67
CA ARG A 699 -0.27 17.35 16.95
C ARG A 699 -0.55 17.34 18.45
N LYS A 700 -1.78 17.68 18.80
CA LYS A 700 -2.34 17.53 20.15
C LYS A 700 -3.58 16.66 20.12
N ALA A 701 -3.62 15.64 20.97
CA ALA A 701 -4.81 14.83 21.19
C ALA A 701 -5.62 15.33 22.40
N PHE A 702 -6.93 15.14 22.33
CA PHE A 702 -7.92 15.47 23.36
C PHE A 702 -8.91 14.31 23.50
N LEU A 703 -9.63 14.27 24.63
CA LEU A 703 -10.72 13.29 24.87
C LEU A 703 -10.27 11.83 24.65
N ASN A 704 -9.10 11.44 25.19
CA ASN A 704 -8.51 10.12 24.99
C ASN A 704 -8.35 9.76 23.50
N ASP A 705 -7.75 10.69 22.73
CA ASP A 705 -7.47 10.54 21.29
C ASP A 705 -8.71 10.47 20.38
N ARG A 706 -9.91 10.77 20.91
CA ARG A 706 -11.13 10.91 20.10
C ARG A 706 -11.13 12.18 19.27
N LEU A 707 -10.50 13.25 19.76
CA LEU A 707 -10.36 14.52 19.07
C LEU A 707 -8.87 14.83 18.92
N SER A 708 -8.43 15.27 17.74
CA SER A 708 -7.06 15.76 17.57
C SER A 708 -6.97 16.94 16.62
N VAL A 709 -6.02 17.82 16.91
CA VAL A 709 -5.64 18.96 16.09
C VAL A 709 -4.19 18.80 15.68
N THR A 710 -3.91 18.88 14.38
CA THR A 710 -2.56 18.91 13.83
C THR A 710 -2.34 20.22 13.08
N VAL A 711 -1.21 20.86 13.31
CA VAL A 711 -0.75 22.03 12.56
C VAL A 711 0.60 21.70 11.96
N GLY A 712 0.82 22.02 10.70
CA GLY A 712 2.09 21.71 10.05
C GLY A 712 2.39 22.57 8.83
N VAL A 713 3.56 22.31 8.27
CA VAL A 713 4.09 22.93 7.05
C VAL A 713 4.72 21.86 6.18
N ASN A 714 4.38 21.85 4.89
CA ASN A 714 5.03 21.03 3.88
C ASN A 714 6.04 21.88 3.10
N ASP A 715 7.13 21.23 2.65
CA ASP A 715 8.22 21.82 1.88
C ASP A 715 8.63 23.23 2.36
N LEU A 716 8.95 23.35 3.66
CA LEU A 716 9.23 24.62 4.33
C LEU A 716 10.26 25.49 3.58
N PHE A 717 11.26 24.85 2.97
CA PHE A 717 12.35 25.51 2.26
C PHE A 717 12.08 25.71 0.76
N ASN A 718 10.95 25.24 0.23
CA ASN A 718 10.57 25.30 -1.18
C ASN A 718 11.66 24.74 -2.12
N ARG A 719 12.08 23.48 -1.88
CA ARG A 719 13.21 22.85 -2.60
C ARG A 719 12.84 21.52 -3.24
N SER A 720 11.55 21.17 -3.30
CA SER A 720 11.08 19.96 -3.97
C SER A 720 11.02 20.06 -5.51
N ALA A 721 11.16 21.27 -6.07
CA ALA A 721 11.15 21.51 -7.51
C ALA A 721 12.15 20.65 -8.30
N ASN A 722 11.67 20.04 -9.38
CA ASN A 722 12.44 19.13 -10.22
C ASN A 722 13.08 19.88 -11.39
N GLN A 723 14.32 19.49 -11.72
CA GLN A 723 14.97 19.89 -12.96
C GLN A 723 15.60 18.67 -13.61
N SER A 724 15.26 18.43 -14.86
CA SER A 724 15.65 17.24 -15.59
C SER A 724 16.04 17.52 -17.03
N LEU A 725 16.88 16.67 -17.59
CA LEU A 725 17.30 16.68 -18.98
C LEU A 725 17.01 15.31 -19.59
N LEU A 726 16.08 15.26 -20.54
CA LEU A 726 15.74 14.05 -21.29
C LEU A 726 16.64 13.93 -22.51
N TYR A 727 17.15 12.73 -22.78
CA TYR A 727 17.98 12.43 -23.95
C TYR A 727 17.31 11.44 -24.89
N THR A 728 17.46 11.70 -26.19
CA THR A 728 17.14 10.78 -27.28
C THR A 728 18.25 10.85 -28.34
N ASN A 729 18.10 10.17 -29.48
CA ASN A 729 19.15 10.07 -30.51
C ASN A 729 19.73 11.42 -30.94
N ASN A 730 18.88 12.40 -31.23
CA ASN A 730 19.30 13.71 -31.72
C ASN A 730 18.60 14.88 -31.01
N LEU A 731 17.79 14.60 -29.99
CA LEU A 731 17.02 15.59 -29.26
C LEU A 731 17.34 15.55 -27.75
N SER A 732 17.38 16.73 -27.15
CA SER A 732 17.44 16.92 -25.70
C SER A 732 16.36 17.88 -25.23
N ILE A 733 15.76 17.59 -24.09
CA ILE A 733 14.72 18.42 -23.48
C ILE A 733 15.10 18.73 -22.04
N GLU A 734 15.48 19.97 -21.77
CA GLU A 734 15.62 20.48 -20.42
C GLU A 734 14.24 20.93 -19.92
N ILE A 735 13.87 20.52 -18.70
CA ILE A 735 12.64 20.93 -18.02
C ILE A 735 13.02 21.40 -16.62
N LYS A 736 12.54 22.59 -16.27
CA LYS A 736 12.56 23.11 -14.90
C LYS A 736 11.12 23.37 -14.49
N GLN A 737 10.64 22.60 -13.53
CA GLN A 737 9.24 22.59 -13.12
C GLN A 737 9.15 22.92 -11.64
N GLU A 738 8.41 23.98 -11.32
CA GLU A 738 8.20 24.48 -9.97
C GLU A 738 6.70 24.46 -9.66
N PHE A 739 6.32 23.65 -8.68
CA PHE A 739 4.96 23.58 -8.14
C PHE A 739 4.86 24.44 -6.88
N ASP A 740 3.64 24.83 -6.51
CA ASP A 740 3.29 25.40 -5.21
C ASP A 740 3.33 24.34 -4.08
N SER A 741 4.48 23.68 -3.91
CA SER A 741 4.69 22.57 -2.98
C SER A 741 4.74 22.95 -1.50
N ARG A 742 4.94 24.24 -1.18
CA ARG A 742 5.01 24.75 0.18
C ARG A 742 3.62 25.15 0.63
N ASP A 743 3.14 24.58 1.73
CA ASP A 743 1.84 24.92 2.31
C ASP A 743 1.87 24.86 3.84
N PHE A 744 1.04 25.67 4.49
CA PHE A 744 0.68 25.50 5.88
C PHE A 744 -0.66 24.79 5.97
N TYR A 745 -0.82 23.90 6.94
CA TYR A 745 -2.08 23.20 7.09
C TYR A 745 -2.53 23.04 8.53
N VAL A 746 -3.84 22.94 8.69
CA VAL A 746 -4.51 22.55 9.93
C VAL A 746 -5.42 21.37 9.64
N THR A 747 -5.33 20.34 10.46
CA THR A 747 -6.22 19.17 10.41
C THR A 747 -6.95 19.01 11.73
N LEU A 748 -8.28 18.92 11.65
CA LEU A 748 -9.16 18.54 12.75
C LEU A 748 -9.73 17.16 12.48
N ARG A 749 -9.70 16.28 13.49
CA ARG A 749 -10.29 14.94 13.38
C ARG A 749 -11.07 14.59 14.64
N TYR A 750 -12.28 14.08 14.46
CA TYR A 750 -13.13 13.59 15.54
C TYR A 750 -13.65 12.18 15.25
N LYS A 751 -13.52 11.30 16.23
CA LYS A 751 -13.86 9.88 16.14
C LYS A 751 -14.80 9.44 17.25
N PHE A 752 -15.73 8.57 16.86
CA PHE A 752 -16.64 7.91 17.77
C PHE A 752 -16.85 6.45 17.36
N ASN A 753 -16.61 5.51 18.27
CA ASN A 753 -16.83 4.06 18.06
C ASN A 753 -16.26 3.52 16.73
N THR A 754 -15.04 3.93 16.35
CA THR A 754 -14.37 3.41 15.16
C THR A 754 -13.84 2.01 15.43
N ALA A 755 -14.23 1.02 14.62
CA ALA A 755 -13.78 -0.36 14.76
C ALA A 755 -13.30 -0.97 13.44
N ARG A 756 -12.55 -2.09 13.53
CA ARG A 756 -12.02 -2.81 12.36
C ARG A 756 -13.15 -3.24 11.44
N SER A 757 -12.95 -3.03 10.14
CA SER A 757 -13.89 -3.51 9.13
C SER A 757 -13.99 -5.03 9.14
N LYS A 758 -15.22 -5.55 9.06
CA LYS A 758 -15.56 -6.96 8.82
C LYS A 758 -15.48 -7.34 7.33
N TYR A 759 -15.26 -6.38 6.44
CA TYR A 759 -15.06 -6.66 5.02
C TYR A 759 -13.76 -7.44 4.80
N LYS A 760 -13.83 -8.60 4.13
CA LYS A 760 -12.69 -9.49 3.88
C LYS A 760 -12.29 -9.65 2.40
N GLY A 761 -13.06 -9.09 1.46
CA GLY A 761 -12.79 -9.25 0.03
C GLY A 761 -11.45 -8.66 -0.38
N THR A 762 -10.73 -9.34 -1.27
CA THR A 762 -9.40 -8.95 -1.75
C THR A 762 -9.42 -8.29 -3.13
N GLY A 763 -10.49 -8.51 -3.90
CA GLY A 763 -10.72 -7.99 -5.25
C GLY A 763 -10.07 -8.83 -6.36
N ALA A 764 -10.45 -8.54 -7.61
CA ALA A 764 -9.99 -9.18 -8.84
C ALA A 764 -9.76 -8.13 -9.96
N GLY A 765 -8.82 -8.41 -10.88
CA GLY A 765 -8.63 -7.60 -12.10
C GLY A 765 -8.12 -6.17 -11.89
N GLN A 766 -7.65 -5.81 -10.69
CA GLN A 766 -7.22 -4.44 -10.41
C GLN A 766 -5.89 -4.06 -11.09
N SER A 767 -5.07 -5.05 -11.51
CA SER A 767 -3.93 -4.80 -12.42
C SER A 767 -4.41 -4.17 -13.72
N GLU A 768 -5.55 -4.62 -14.22
CA GLU A 768 -6.18 -4.10 -15.42
C GLU A 768 -6.73 -2.70 -15.23
N ARG A 769 -7.39 -2.44 -14.10
CA ARG A 769 -7.88 -1.09 -13.78
C ARG A 769 -6.78 -0.04 -13.76
N ASN A 770 -5.54 -0.41 -13.42
CA ASN A 770 -4.39 0.49 -13.40
C ASN A 770 -3.83 0.79 -14.81
N ARG A 771 -4.34 0.13 -15.87
CA ARG A 771 -3.95 0.38 -17.27
C ARG A 771 -4.86 1.38 -18.00
N PHE A 772 -5.99 1.74 -17.39
CA PHE A 772 -6.95 2.70 -17.92
C PHE A 772 -6.40 4.13 -17.99
#